data_AF-A0A5E4MQB9-F1
#
_entry.id   AF-A0A5E4MQB9-F1
#
_cell.length_a   1.000
_cell.length_b   1.000
_cell.length_c   1.000
_cell.angle_alpha   90.00
_cell.angle_beta   90.00
_cell.angle_gamma   90.00
#
_symmetry.space_group_name_H-M   'P 1'
#
loop_
_entity.id
_entity.type
_entity.pdbx_description
1 polymer ?
#
loop_
_entity_poly.entity_id
_entity_poly.type
_entity_poly.pdbx_seq_one_letter_code
_entity_poly.pdbx_strand_id
1 'polypeptide(L)'
;MAEAHSAVAFSFSITHEGWDVNFDREVLHLVWASGIRSWKKRLARFKNNVRNGVFPAPLQSLWAMMGIVLALRYANNNFVKYTDTILQYLPGTNYVWQIISCFILSLIFWLIVIYIVRYTLKLLLIYKGWMYESRGGGKKVSLQTKLWGLGVKLLSLKSKPLLYSYQGSLPKLPLPPVNETMKRYLKSVRPLMNDAEYESMVKLANEFENGIAVKLQRYLWLKSWWSSNYVSDWWEEYVYLRSRTPLIVNSNFYGIDAIMLHSTHIQAARAAMIIWQCLQYRRLIERQELEPIRIQGLVPLCSWQYERIFNTTRVPGAVSDKIIHYSDSRHIVVYHAGRYFKVIIYCQNRILHPCEIEVQIQSILDNPEKPYIGEERVGALTAADRTHWANTRTQFFFKGVNRQSLDAIEKSAFVVALDNVPYEYSSEDSKKLDEFGRILMTGKGYDRWFDKSFTLCIGSNGRVGFNAEHSWADAAVMSHLWEFIIFDEAAKSGYQTNGHTKGVPEFDPPKPIRLQWNLEPVLESIDKSYQVALTLVNDIDLRILEFSDYGKGFMKTAKVSPDAFIQMALQLAYYRDAGKFSLTYEASMTRLYREGRTETVRPCTLESSAWVKSMLDPNVDLNKRICLLREACSTHQRGYQDAMCGKGIDRHLFCLYVISKYLEVESPFLNKVLSEPWRLSTSQTPHGQTTQFDLRKYPNCISAGGGFGPVANDGYGVSYIIAGENLIFFHISSKKSSLHTDSSRFAVRIKEALSDMKSLHKDWEKNMKKSSS
;
A
#
# COMPACT_ATOMS: atom_id res chain seq x y z
N MET A 1 6.69 1.94 28.33
CA MET A 1 6.86 3.29 28.92
C MET A 1 5.93 3.56 30.10
N ALA A 2 4.75 2.95 30.22
CA ALA A 2 4.01 2.99 31.50
C ALA A 2 4.85 2.40 32.65
N GLU A 3 5.62 1.33 32.40
CA GLU A 3 6.54 0.69 33.35
C GLU A 3 7.78 1.54 33.70
N ALA A 4 8.36 2.24 32.71
CA ALA A 4 9.54 3.09 32.97
C ALA A 4 9.20 4.39 33.72
N HIS A 5 7.99 4.96 33.50
CA HIS A 5 7.52 6.09 34.31
C HIS A 5 6.95 5.67 35.68
N SER A 6 6.44 4.44 35.82
CA SER A 6 6.03 3.93 37.15
C SER A 6 7.22 3.63 38.05
N ALA A 7 8.38 3.27 37.49
CA ALA A 7 9.62 3.16 38.28
C ALA A 7 10.15 4.51 38.82
N VAL A 8 9.74 5.65 38.23
CA VAL A 8 10.10 7.00 38.70
C VAL A 8 9.00 7.62 39.57
N ALA A 9 7.75 7.14 39.45
CA ALA A 9 6.65 7.53 40.33
C ALA A 9 6.83 7.05 41.78
N PHE A 10 7.71 6.08 41.99
CA PHE A 10 8.12 5.58 43.29
C PHE A 10 9.65 5.65 43.38
N SER A 11 10.17 6.74 43.96
CA SER A 11 11.56 6.73 44.40
C SER A 11 11.64 6.08 45.78
N PHE A 12 12.45 5.03 45.89
CA PHE A 12 12.72 4.35 47.16
C PHE A 12 14.09 4.80 47.64
N SER A 13 14.14 5.53 48.75
CA SER A 13 15.39 5.84 49.45
C SER A 13 15.39 5.15 50.81
N ILE A 14 16.37 4.29 51.03
CA ILE A 14 16.60 3.67 52.34
C ILE A 14 17.43 4.67 53.16
N THR A 15 16.83 5.25 54.19
CA THR A 15 17.53 6.12 55.16
C THR A 15 17.75 5.36 56.47
N HIS A 16 18.59 5.90 57.34
CA HIS A 16 18.87 5.32 58.66
C HIS A 16 17.64 5.23 59.59
N GLU A 17 16.55 5.93 59.23
CA GLU A 17 15.28 5.97 59.99
C GLU A 17 14.15 5.12 59.39
N GLY A 18 14.35 4.49 58.22
CA GLY A 18 13.34 3.61 57.62
C GLY A 18 13.21 3.74 56.09
N TRP A 19 12.04 3.32 55.58
CA TRP A 19 11.73 3.33 54.15
C TRP A 19 11.01 4.65 53.82
N ASP A 20 11.64 5.52 53.02
CA ASP A 20 10.99 6.73 52.53
C ASP A 20 10.47 6.49 51.09
N VAL A 21 9.18 6.72 50.89
CA VAL A 21 8.48 6.50 49.61
C VAL A 21 7.91 7.84 49.15
N ASN A 22 8.63 8.48 48.23
CA ASN A 22 8.20 9.75 47.65
C ASN A 22 7.40 9.48 46.37
N PHE A 23 6.13 9.92 46.32
CA PHE A 23 5.24 9.74 45.17
C PHE A 23 4.89 11.07 44.51
N ASP A 24 5.25 11.20 43.23
CA ASP A 24 4.92 12.37 42.43
C ASP A 24 3.45 12.30 41.97
N ARG A 25 2.62 13.18 42.54
CA ARG A 25 1.18 13.28 42.24
C ARG A 25 0.90 13.60 40.77
N GLU A 26 1.75 14.39 40.11
CA GLU A 26 1.57 14.73 38.69
C GLU A 26 1.88 13.53 37.80
N VAL A 27 2.95 12.78 38.11
CA VAL A 27 3.30 11.55 37.38
C VAL A 27 2.21 10.50 37.56
N LEU A 28 1.69 10.31 38.78
CA LEU A 28 0.56 9.41 39.04
C LEU A 28 -0.70 9.83 38.28
N HIS A 29 -1.02 11.12 38.25
CA HIS A 29 -2.15 11.63 37.47
C HIS A 29 -1.95 11.42 35.96
N LEU A 30 -0.73 11.60 35.43
CA LEU A 30 -0.41 11.31 34.03
C LEU A 30 -0.51 9.82 33.70
N VAL A 31 -0.06 8.94 34.59
CA VAL A 31 -0.21 7.47 34.46
C VAL A 31 -1.68 7.09 34.49
N TRP A 32 -2.47 7.64 35.42
CA TRP A 32 -3.90 7.41 35.53
C TRP A 32 -4.67 7.90 34.29
N ALA A 33 -4.44 9.14 33.85
CA ALA A 33 -5.05 9.71 32.64
C ALA A 33 -4.68 8.90 31.39
N SER A 34 -3.42 8.45 31.31
CA SER A 34 -2.93 7.53 30.28
C SER A 34 -3.66 6.19 30.31
N GLY A 35 -3.88 5.63 31.51
CA GLY A 35 -4.64 4.40 31.74
C GLY A 35 -6.09 4.52 31.29
N ILE A 36 -6.79 5.59 31.72
CA ILE A 36 -8.16 5.89 31.28
C ILE A 36 -8.24 6.02 29.76
N ARG A 37 -7.31 6.74 29.14
CA ARG A 37 -7.30 6.93 27.68
C ARG A 37 -7.12 5.60 26.95
N SER A 38 -6.18 4.78 27.41
CA SER A 38 -5.96 3.43 26.88
C SER A 38 -7.23 2.59 27.01
N TRP A 39 -7.89 2.63 28.18
CA TRP A 39 -9.12 1.89 28.42
C TRP A 39 -10.27 2.38 27.53
N LYS A 40 -10.50 3.70 27.42
CA LYS A 40 -11.49 4.29 26.51
C LYS A 40 -11.23 3.89 25.05
N LYS A 41 -9.97 3.90 24.61
CA LYS A 41 -9.57 3.46 23.27
C LYS A 41 -9.86 1.98 23.05
N ARG A 42 -9.50 1.11 24.00
CA ARG A 42 -9.78 -0.32 23.96
C ARG A 42 -11.28 -0.61 23.90
N LEU A 43 -12.08 0.08 24.71
CA LEU A 43 -13.54 -0.06 24.73
C LEU A 43 -14.18 0.41 23.42
N ALA A 44 -13.73 1.56 22.88
CA ALA A 44 -14.18 2.03 21.57
C ALA A 44 -13.81 1.04 20.44
N ARG A 45 -12.58 0.51 20.44
CA ARG A 45 -12.14 -0.51 19.48
C ARG A 45 -12.93 -1.81 19.65
N PHE A 46 -13.21 -2.24 20.88
CA PHE A 46 -14.04 -3.41 21.17
C PHE A 46 -15.46 -3.22 20.61
N LYS A 47 -16.10 -2.07 20.88
CA LYS A 47 -17.41 -1.73 20.32
C LYS A 47 -17.42 -1.80 18.79
N ASN A 48 -16.38 -1.27 18.14
CA ASN A 48 -16.27 -1.29 16.68
C ASN A 48 -15.93 -2.69 16.13
N ASN A 49 -15.16 -3.49 16.85
CA ASN A 49 -14.93 -4.90 16.54
C ASN A 49 -16.24 -5.70 16.59
N VAL A 50 -17.07 -5.49 17.61
CA VAL A 50 -18.40 -6.11 17.70
C VAL A 50 -19.25 -5.66 16.51
N ARG A 51 -19.32 -4.35 16.23
CA ARG A 51 -20.06 -3.81 15.06
C ARG A 51 -19.58 -4.41 13.73
N ASN A 52 -18.27 -4.59 13.56
CA ASN A 52 -17.69 -5.22 12.38
C ASN A 52 -17.97 -6.72 12.32
N GLY A 53 -17.99 -7.41 13.46
CA GLY A 53 -18.34 -8.83 13.55
C GLY A 53 -19.79 -9.12 13.20
N VAL A 54 -20.71 -8.18 13.47
CA VAL A 54 -22.15 -8.35 13.22
C VAL A 54 -22.63 -7.70 11.92
N PHE A 55 -21.77 -6.94 11.24
CA PHE A 55 -22.08 -6.34 9.94
C PHE A 55 -22.50 -7.44 8.93
N PRO A 56 -23.56 -7.22 8.11
CA PRO A 56 -24.26 -5.96 7.86
C PRO A 56 -25.45 -5.64 8.78
N ALA A 57 -25.73 -6.49 9.78
CA ALA A 57 -26.87 -6.27 10.68
C ALA A 57 -26.61 -5.10 11.66
N PRO A 58 -27.61 -4.23 11.90
CA PRO A 58 -27.51 -3.21 12.95
C PRO A 58 -27.62 -3.87 14.33
N LEU A 59 -26.90 -3.37 15.34
CA LEU A 59 -26.96 -3.91 16.71
C LEU A 59 -28.38 -3.88 17.30
N GLN A 60 -29.19 -2.90 16.89
CA GLN A 60 -30.58 -2.75 17.31
C GLN A 60 -31.46 -3.92 16.87
N SER A 61 -31.07 -4.68 15.85
CA SER A 61 -31.85 -5.84 15.38
C SER A 61 -31.88 -6.99 16.39
N LEU A 62 -30.94 -7.04 17.35
CA LEU A 62 -31.00 -7.98 18.47
C LEU A 62 -32.21 -7.69 19.37
N TRP A 63 -32.49 -6.42 19.66
CA TRP A 63 -33.63 -6.03 20.49
C TRP A 63 -34.96 -6.28 19.78
N ALA A 64 -35.01 -6.13 18.45
CA ALA A 64 -36.17 -6.54 17.67
C ALA A 64 -36.41 -8.05 17.74
N MET A 65 -35.36 -8.87 17.62
CA MET A 65 -35.45 -10.33 17.78
C MET A 65 -35.94 -10.69 19.19
N MET A 66 -35.42 -10.01 20.21
CA MET A 66 -35.83 -10.17 21.61
C MET A 66 -37.32 -9.87 21.80
N GLY A 67 -37.81 -8.77 21.23
CA GLY A 67 -39.24 -8.43 21.26
C GLY A 67 -40.12 -9.50 20.62
N ILE A 68 -39.68 -10.07 19.48
CA ILE A 68 -40.40 -11.16 18.81
C ILE A 68 -40.43 -12.42 19.66
N VAL A 69 -39.29 -12.86 20.23
CA VAL A 69 -39.22 -14.05 21.06
C VAL A 69 -40.06 -13.90 22.34
N LEU A 70 -40.03 -12.72 22.97
CA LEU A 70 -40.87 -12.42 24.13
C LEU A 70 -42.36 -12.45 23.78
N ALA A 71 -42.76 -11.85 22.66
CA ALA A 71 -44.15 -11.87 22.19
C ALA A 71 -44.63 -13.30 21.89
N LEU A 72 -43.79 -14.12 21.24
CA LEU A 72 -44.09 -15.52 20.96
C LEU A 72 -44.21 -16.36 22.23
N ARG A 73 -43.40 -16.08 23.25
CA ARG A 73 -43.51 -16.73 24.56
C ARG A 73 -44.82 -16.34 25.26
N TYR A 74 -45.17 -15.05 25.25
CA TYR A 74 -46.42 -14.58 25.86
C TYR A 74 -47.66 -15.13 25.15
N ALA A 75 -47.60 -15.29 23.82
CA ALA A 75 -48.65 -15.92 23.02
C ALA A 75 -48.74 -17.46 23.18
N ASN A 76 -47.96 -18.03 24.10
CA ASN A 76 -47.88 -19.47 24.39
C ASN A 76 -47.67 -20.35 23.15
N ASN A 77 -46.86 -19.85 22.20
CA ASN A 77 -46.53 -20.56 20.96
C ASN A 77 -45.58 -21.74 21.25
N ASN A 78 -45.49 -22.71 20.32
CA ASN A 78 -44.55 -23.84 20.39
C ASN A 78 -43.07 -23.41 20.63
N PHE A 79 -42.72 -22.15 20.34
CA PHE A 79 -41.42 -21.56 20.64
C PHE A 79 -41.05 -21.52 22.13
N VAL A 80 -42.06 -21.58 23.03
CA VAL A 80 -41.88 -21.66 24.48
C VAL A 80 -40.98 -22.85 24.86
N LYS A 81 -41.07 -23.98 24.14
CA LYS A 81 -40.28 -25.19 24.39
C LYS A 81 -38.77 -24.95 24.32
N TYR A 82 -38.30 -24.14 23.38
CA TYR A 82 -36.87 -23.83 23.25
C TYR A 82 -36.39 -22.91 24.38
N THR A 83 -37.22 -21.95 24.79
CA THR A 83 -36.91 -21.10 25.94
C THR A 83 -36.91 -21.90 27.25
N ASP A 84 -37.80 -22.88 27.40
CA ASP A 84 -37.85 -23.71 28.59
C ASP A 84 -36.67 -24.68 28.65
N THR A 85 -36.22 -25.19 27.50
CA THR A 85 -34.99 -25.99 27.42
C THR A 85 -33.77 -25.22 27.92
N ILE A 86 -33.63 -23.94 27.53
CA ILE A 86 -32.55 -23.09 28.05
C ILE A 86 -32.73 -22.81 29.54
N LEU A 87 -33.98 -22.59 29.97
CA LEU A 87 -34.32 -22.29 31.36
C LEU A 87 -33.93 -23.42 32.33
N GLN A 88 -33.96 -24.68 31.89
CA GLN A 88 -33.52 -25.84 32.69
C GLN A 88 -32.06 -25.76 33.11
N TYR A 89 -31.22 -25.05 32.35
CA TYR A 89 -29.80 -24.85 32.67
C TYR A 89 -29.54 -23.54 33.42
N LEU A 90 -30.58 -22.75 33.73
CA LEU A 90 -30.47 -21.50 34.48
C LEU A 90 -30.75 -21.72 35.97
N PRO A 91 -30.21 -20.88 36.88
CA PRO A 91 -30.34 -21.03 38.34
C PRO A 91 -31.76 -20.94 38.92
N GLY A 92 -32.79 -20.65 38.10
CA GLY A 92 -34.17 -20.58 38.56
C GLY A 92 -35.18 -20.39 37.43
N THR A 93 -36.46 -20.36 37.79
CA THR A 93 -37.60 -20.33 36.85
C THR A 93 -38.46 -19.06 36.95
N ASN A 94 -38.05 -18.11 37.82
CA ASN A 94 -38.75 -16.84 37.99
C ASN A 94 -38.72 -15.98 36.71
N TYR A 95 -39.50 -14.90 36.69
CA TYR A 95 -39.65 -14.04 35.52
C TYR A 95 -38.31 -13.48 34.98
N VAL A 96 -37.34 -13.22 35.87
CA VAL A 96 -36.00 -12.76 35.47
C VAL A 96 -35.27 -13.82 34.65
N TRP A 97 -35.27 -15.07 35.09
CA TRP A 97 -34.63 -16.17 34.36
C TRP A 97 -35.36 -16.50 33.05
N GLN A 98 -36.68 -16.32 33.00
CA GLN A 98 -37.43 -16.45 31.76
C GLN A 98 -37.04 -15.38 30.72
N ILE A 99 -36.87 -14.13 31.14
CA ILE A 99 -36.33 -13.07 30.27
C ILE A 99 -34.92 -13.42 29.80
N ILE A 100 -34.05 -13.88 30.71
CA ILE A 100 -32.66 -14.26 30.36
C ILE A 100 -32.66 -15.41 29.34
N SER A 101 -33.51 -16.41 29.51
CA SER A 101 -33.67 -17.49 28.54
C SER A 101 -34.12 -16.96 27.16
N CYS A 102 -35.11 -16.07 27.12
CA CYS A 102 -35.53 -15.42 25.87
C CYS A 102 -34.40 -14.63 25.23
N PHE A 103 -33.56 -13.95 26.03
CA PHE A 103 -32.40 -13.21 25.53
C PHE A 103 -31.35 -14.14 24.92
N ILE A 104 -31.00 -15.24 25.59
CA ILE A 104 -30.05 -16.22 25.09
C ILE A 104 -30.55 -16.81 23.76
N LEU A 105 -31.82 -17.21 23.70
CA LEU A 105 -32.42 -17.75 22.48
C LEU A 105 -32.39 -16.72 21.34
N SER A 106 -32.78 -15.47 21.64
CA SER A 106 -32.76 -14.36 20.68
C SER A 106 -31.35 -14.08 20.17
N LEU A 107 -30.35 -14.11 21.05
CA LEU A 107 -28.94 -13.93 20.69
C LEU A 107 -28.46 -15.05 19.75
N ILE A 108 -28.80 -16.30 20.05
CA ILE A 108 -28.45 -17.46 19.19
C ILE A 108 -29.07 -17.29 17.80
N PHE A 109 -30.38 -17.05 17.71
CA PHE A 109 -31.04 -16.84 16.41
C PHE A 109 -30.48 -15.63 15.66
N TRP A 110 -30.23 -14.53 16.36
CA TRP A 110 -29.67 -13.33 15.77
C TRP A 110 -28.27 -13.58 15.19
N LEU A 111 -27.40 -14.29 15.92
CA LEU A 111 -26.08 -14.69 15.42
C LEU A 111 -26.17 -15.63 14.22
N ILE A 112 -27.11 -16.58 14.22
CA ILE A 112 -27.36 -17.48 13.07
C ILE A 112 -27.78 -16.65 11.84
N VAL A 113 -28.73 -15.73 11.99
CA VAL A 113 -29.18 -14.85 10.89
C VAL A 113 -28.02 -14.01 10.35
N ILE A 114 -27.20 -13.41 11.23
CA ILE A 114 -26.00 -12.68 10.82
C ILE A 114 -25.05 -13.56 10.03
N TYR A 115 -24.78 -14.77 10.53
CA TYR A 115 -23.87 -15.69 9.87
C TYR A 115 -24.38 -16.07 8.47
N ILE A 116 -25.68 -16.38 8.34
CA ILE A 116 -26.33 -16.64 7.06
C ILE A 116 -26.19 -15.44 6.13
N VAL A 117 -26.53 -14.23 6.57
CA VAL A 117 -26.42 -13.02 5.75
C VAL A 117 -24.98 -12.76 5.30
N ARG A 118 -24.00 -12.90 6.20
CA ARG A 118 -22.58 -12.71 5.88
C ARG A 118 -22.08 -13.75 4.89
N TYR A 119 -22.49 -15.01 5.05
CA TYR A 119 -22.14 -16.08 4.14
C TYR A 119 -22.79 -15.88 2.76
N THR A 120 -24.05 -15.48 2.71
CA THR A 120 -24.73 -15.11 1.46
C THR A 120 -24.03 -13.95 0.76
N LEU A 121 -23.65 -12.89 1.51
CA LEU A 121 -22.87 -11.79 0.96
C LEU A 121 -21.52 -12.28 0.41
N LYS A 122 -20.85 -13.20 1.10
CA LYS A 122 -19.62 -13.82 0.62
C LYS A 122 -19.84 -14.59 -0.68
N LEU A 123 -20.88 -15.41 -0.77
CA LEU A 123 -21.24 -16.14 -1.99
C LEU A 123 -21.52 -15.18 -3.16
N LEU A 124 -22.24 -14.08 -2.91
CA LEU A 124 -22.44 -13.04 -3.92
C LEU A 124 -21.09 -12.44 -4.35
N LEU A 125 -20.19 -12.13 -3.41
CA LEU A 125 -18.89 -11.53 -3.73
C LEU A 125 -17.92 -12.49 -4.44
N ILE A 126 -18.17 -13.81 -4.44
CA ILE A 126 -17.44 -14.78 -5.27
C ILE A 126 -17.75 -14.56 -6.76
N TYR A 127 -18.97 -14.14 -7.11
CA TYR A 127 -19.31 -13.88 -8.51
C TYR A 127 -18.51 -12.69 -9.06
N LYS A 128 -17.70 -12.95 -10.09
CA LYS A 128 -16.87 -11.95 -10.79
C LYS A 128 -17.31 -11.70 -12.24
N GLY A 129 -18.43 -12.26 -12.69
CA GLY A 129 -18.89 -12.10 -14.10
C GLY A 129 -19.06 -10.63 -14.50
N TRP A 130 -19.48 -9.79 -13.55
CA TRP A 130 -19.62 -8.34 -13.72
C TRP A 130 -18.34 -7.60 -14.14
N MET A 131 -17.15 -8.18 -13.92
CA MET A 131 -15.86 -7.62 -14.36
C MET A 131 -15.67 -7.71 -15.87
N TYR A 132 -16.19 -8.78 -16.49
CA TYR A 132 -16.01 -9.08 -17.91
C TYR A 132 -17.10 -8.47 -18.79
N GLU A 133 -18.15 -7.91 -18.19
CA GLU A 133 -19.20 -7.22 -18.93
C GLU A 133 -18.70 -5.85 -19.41
N SER A 134 -18.66 -5.67 -20.73
CA SER A 134 -18.26 -4.41 -21.36
C SER A 134 -19.30 -3.32 -21.08
N ARG A 135 -18.85 -2.20 -20.51
CA ARG A 135 -19.73 -1.08 -20.08
C ARG A 135 -19.74 0.14 -21.01
N GLY A 136 -19.28 -0.04 -22.25
CA GLY A 136 -19.36 1.00 -23.27
C GLY A 136 -20.81 1.34 -23.66
N GLY A 137 -21.02 2.55 -24.20
CA GLY A 137 -22.33 3.00 -24.66
C GLY A 137 -22.98 2.01 -25.63
N GLY A 138 -24.26 1.69 -25.40
CA GLY A 138 -25.05 0.76 -26.23
C GLY A 138 -25.06 -0.71 -25.78
N LYS A 139 -24.22 -1.13 -24.81
CA LYS A 139 -24.23 -2.50 -24.28
C LYS A 139 -25.07 -2.62 -23.01
N LYS A 140 -25.93 -3.63 -22.95
CA LYS A 140 -26.79 -3.90 -21.79
C LYS A 140 -26.09 -4.85 -20.81
N VAL A 141 -26.04 -4.46 -19.53
CA VAL A 141 -25.61 -5.32 -18.41
C VAL A 141 -26.54 -6.54 -18.36
N SER A 142 -25.98 -7.73 -18.15
CA SER A 142 -26.76 -8.97 -18.11
C SER A 142 -27.78 -8.97 -16.96
N LEU A 143 -28.88 -9.71 -17.12
CA LEU A 143 -29.86 -9.88 -16.04
C LEU A 143 -29.20 -10.50 -14.79
N GLN A 144 -28.27 -11.44 -14.98
CA GLN A 144 -27.52 -12.06 -13.89
C GLN A 144 -26.74 -11.03 -13.07
N THR A 145 -25.97 -10.15 -13.73
CA THR A 145 -25.21 -9.09 -13.04
C THR A 145 -26.13 -8.07 -12.38
N LYS A 146 -27.29 -7.75 -12.99
CA LYS A 146 -28.28 -6.86 -12.36
C LYS A 146 -28.86 -7.47 -11.08
N LEU A 147 -29.28 -8.73 -11.12
CA LEU A 147 -29.82 -9.45 -9.96
C LEU A 147 -28.77 -9.61 -8.86
N TRP A 148 -27.53 -9.97 -9.24
CA TRP A 148 -26.40 -10.01 -8.32
C TRP A 148 -26.17 -8.64 -7.65
N GLY A 149 -26.11 -7.57 -8.44
CA GLY A 149 -25.87 -6.22 -7.93
C GLY A 149 -26.97 -5.75 -6.99
N LEU A 150 -28.23 -6.06 -7.30
CA LEU A 150 -29.35 -5.84 -6.39
C LEU A 150 -29.18 -6.61 -5.08
N GLY A 151 -28.80 -7.89 -5.15
CA GLY A 151 -28.54 -8.73 -3.97
C GLY A 151 -27.44 -8.16 -3.06
N VAL A 152 -26.29 -7.78 -3.63
CA VAL A 152 -25.19 -7.16 -2.88
C VAL A 152 -25.66 -5.86 -2.24
N LYS A 153 -26.40 -5.03 -2.98
CA LYS A 153 -26.91 -3.75 -2.50
C LYS A 153 -27.89 -3.95 -1.34
N LEU A 154 -28.87 -4.84 -1.47
CA LEU A 154 -29.87 -5.13 -0.42
C LEU A 154 -29.23 -5.61 0.89
N LEU A 155 -28.21 -6.46 0.80
CA LEU A 155 -27.49 -6.95 1.99
C LEU A 155 -26.50 -5.93 2.57
N SER A 156 -26.10 -4.90 1.81
CA SER A 156 -25.10 -3.92 2.24
C SER A 156 -25.68 -2.54 2.63
N LEU A 157 -26.96 -2.27 2.35
CA LEU A 157 -27.58 -0.94 2.45
C LEU A 157 -27.87 -0.46 3.88
N LYS A 158 -28.09 -1.38 4.83
CA LYS A 158 -28.77 -1.06 6.10
C LYS A 158 -27.86 -0.42 7.16
N SER A 159 -26.54 -0.43 7.00
CA SER A 159 -25.61 0.11 7.99
C SER A 159 -24.39 0.78 7.34
N LYS A 160 -23.96 1.92 7.89
CA LYS A 160 -22.72 2.58 7.45
C LYS A 160 -21.54 1.66 7.78
N PRO A 161 -20.77 1.19 6.78
CA PRO A 161 -19.66 0.29 7.02
C PRO A 161 -18.49 1.05 7.65
N LEU A 162 -17.81 0.38 8.56
CA LEU A 162 -16.53 0.76 9.13
C LEU A 162 -15.39 0.09 8.32
N LEU A 163 -14.14 0.50 8.56
CA LEU A 163 -12.97 0.10 7.77
C LEU A 163 -12.86 -1.42 7.54
N TYR A 164 -13.19 -2.21 8.57
CA TYR A 164 -13.07 -3.67 8.56
C TYR A 164 -14.40 -4.42 8.44
N SER A 165 -15.52 -3.73 8.22
CA SER A 165 -16.87 -4.33 8.19
C SER A 165 -17.01 -5.49 7.19
N TYR A 166 -16.38 -5.38 6.03
CA TYR A 166 -16.48 -6.41 4.98
C TYR A 166 -15.47 -7.55 5.12
N GLN A 167 -14.49 -7.49 6.03
CA GLN A 167 -13.36 -8.43 6.05
C GLN A 167 -13.76 -9.90 6.15
N GLY A 168 -14.74 -10.21 6.99
CA GLY A 168 -15.21 -11.59 7.10
C GLY A 168 -16.25 -12.01 6.06
N SER A 169 -16.71 -11.08 5.20
CA SER A 169 -17.54 -11.39 4.03
C SER A 169 -16.74 -11.44 2.73
N LEU A 170 -15.47 -11.01 2.72
CA LEU A 170 -14.62 -11.14 1.55
C LEU A 170 -14.32 -12.61 1.24
N PRO A 171 -14.33 -13.00 -0.05
CA PRO A 171 -13.94 -14.35 -0.45
C PRO A 171 -12.44 -14.58 -0.23
N LYS A 172 -12.05 -15.86 -0.10
CA LYS A 172 -10.64 -16.26 -0.19
C LYS A 172 -10.17 -16.17 -1.65
N LEU A 173 -8.88 -15.93 -1.87
CA LEU A 173 -8.29 -15.97 -3.20
C LEU A 173 -8.46 -17.38 -3.79
N PRO A 174 -9.01 -17.55 -5.01
CA PRO A 174 -9.17 -18.85 -5.62
C PRO A 174 -7.82 -19.43 -6.04
N LEU A 175 -7.72 -20.77 -5.98
CA LEU A 175 -6.57 -21.51 -6.47
C LEU A 175 -6.83 -21.92 -7.94
N PRO A 176 -6.12 -21.36 -8.93
CA PRO A 176 -6.29 -21.75 -10.32
C PRO A 176 -5.80 -23.20 -10.57
N PRO A 177 -6.41 -23.92 -11.55
CA PRO A 177 -5.88 -25.19 -12.04
C PRO A 177 -4.50 -25.03 -12.71
N VAL A 178 -3.64 -26.04 -12.59
CA VAL A 178 -2.29 -26.03 -13.18
C VAL A 178 -2.35 -25.93 -14.71
N ASN A 179 -3.21 -26.72 -15.36
CA ASN A 179 -3.34 -26.72 -16.82
C ASN A 179 -3.71 -25.34 -17.39
N GLU A 180 -4.63 -24.62 -16.74
CA GLU A 180 -5.01 -23.26 -17.11
C GLU A 180 -3.85 -22.27 -16.93
N THR A 181 -3.08 -22.43 -15.85
CA THR A 181 -1.86 -21.63 -15.63
C THR A 181 -0.80 -21.92 -16.68
N MET A 182 -0.56 -23.19 -17.04
CA MET A 182 0.42 -23.57 -18.07
C MET A 182 0.03 -23.04 -19.44
N LYS A 183 -1.24 -23.17 -19.84
CA LYS A 183 -1.76 -22.64 -21.10
C LYS A 183 -1.54 -21.13 -21.22
N ARG A 184 -1.82 -20.38 -20.15
CA ARG A 184 -1.61 -18.92 -20.13
C ARG A 184 -0.14 -18.56 -20.08
N TYR A 185 0.67 -19.30 -19.33
CA TYR A 185 2.11 -19.12 -19.26
C TYR A 185 2.75 -19.28 -20.65
N LEU A 186 2.52 -20.41 -21.33
CA LEU A 186 3.07 -20.68 -22.66
C LEU A 186 2.63 -19.61 -23.67
N LYS A 187 1.36 -19.20 -23.66
CA LYS A 187 0.89 -18.08 -24.49
C LYS A 187 1.65 -16.77 -24.20
N SER A 188 1.95 -16.48 -22.93
CA SER A 188 2.62 -15.24 -22.51
C SER A 188 4.10 -15.18 -22.88
N VAL A 189 4.79 -16.33 -22.95
CA VAL A 189 6.24 -16.36 -23.23
C VAL A 189 6.58 -16.55 -24.71
N ARG A 190 5.61 -16.97 -25.54
CA ARG A 190 5.80 -17.10 -26.98
C ARG A 190 6.46 -15.89 -27.67
N PRO A 191 6.07 -14.61 -27.41
CA PRO A 191 6.72 -13.47 -28.06
C PRO A 191 8.17 -13.21 -27.60
N LEU A 192 8.62 -13.88 -26.54
CA LEU A 192 9.93 -13.68 -25.92
C LEU A 192 10.98 -14.69 -26.40
N MET A 193 10.58 -15.70 -27.17
CA MET A 193 11.40 -16.87 -27.52
C MET A 193 11.33 -17.15 -29.01
N ASN A 194 12.44 -17.65 -29.57
CA ASN A 194 12.42 -18.26 -30.89
C ASN A 194 11.70 -19.63 -30.87
N ASP A 195 11.52 -20.24 -32.04
CA ASP A 195 10.73 -21.46 -32.18
C ASP A 195 11.36 -22.65 -31.43
N ALA A 196 12.67 -22.83 -31.53
CA ALA A 196 13.38 -23.91 -30.84
C ALA A 196 13.34 -23.76 -29.31
N GLU A 197 13.53 -22.54 -28.81
CA GLU A 197 13.41 -22.20 -27.38
C GLU A 197 11.99 -22.44 -26.87
N TYR A 198 10.99 -22.05 -27.66
CA TYR A 198 9.59 -22.24 -27.32
C TYR A 198 9.20 -23.72 -27.29
N GLU A 199 9.62 -24.52 -28.26
CA GLU A 199 9.40 -25.97 -28.26
C GLU A 199 10.03 -26.65 -27.04
N SER A 200 11.25 -26.26 -26.67
CA SER A 200 11.90 -26.72 -25.43
C SER A 200 11.08 -26.33 -24.21
N MET A 201 10.56 -25.11 -24.14
CA MET A 201 9.71 -24.66 -23.03
C MET A 201 8.38 -25.43 -22.97
N VAL A 202 7.76 -25.73 -24.11
CA VAL A 202 6.54 -26.54 -24.18
C VAL A 202 6.78 -27.94 -23.62
N LYS A 203 7.91 -28.57 -23.96
CA LYS A 203 8.30 -29.88 -23.40
C LYS A 203 8.45 -29.80 -21.87
N LEU A 204 9.20 -28.83 -21.36
CA LEU A 204 9.38 -28.62 -19.92
C LEU A 204 8.07 -28.34 -19.17
N ALA A 205 7.19 -27.52 -19.76
CA ALA A 205 5.88 -27.22 -19.18
C ALA A 205 4.99 -28.46 -19.12
N ASN A 206 4.96 -29.27 -20.18
CA ASN A 206 4.20 -30.52 -20.23
C ASN A 206 4.72 -31.56 -19.24
N GLU A 207 6.04 -31.71 -19.11
CA GLU A 207 6.66 -32.59 -18.12
C GLU A 207 6.33 -32.14 -16.69
N PHE A 208 6.37 -30.83 -16.43
CA PHE A 208 5.99 -30.28 -15.13
C PHE A 208 4.51 -30.52 -14.81
N GLU A 209 3.61 -30.17 -15.75
CA GLU A 209 2.16 -30.29 -15.62
C GLU A 209 1.72 -31.72 -15.30
N ASN A 210 2.25 -32.69 -16.06
CA ASN A 210 1.89 -34.10 -15.94
C ASN A 210 2.71 -34.84 -14.86
N GLY A 211 3.78 -34.22 -14.35
CA GLY A 211 4.67 -34.78 -13.34
C GLY A 211 4.47 -34.16 -11.97
N ILE A 212 5.51 -33.45 -11.50
CA ILE A 212 5.58 -32.99 -10.10
C ILE A 212 4.50 -31.97 -9.73
N ALA A 213 3.96 -31.21 -10.69
CA ALA A 213 2.95 -30.19 -10.42
C ALA A 213 1.68 -30.76 -9.78
N VAL A 214 1.30 -32.01 -10.11
CA VAL A 214 0.15 -32.70 -9.50
C VAL A 214 0.33 -32.82 -7.98
N LYS A 215 1.54 -33.20 -7.53
CA LYS A 215 1.87 -33.31 -6.11
C LYS A 215 1.90 -31.92 -5.45
N LEU A 216 2.57 -30.95 -6.08
CA LEU A 216 2.65 -29.57 -5.55
C LEU A 216 1.27 -28.93 -5.41
N GLN A 217 0.40 -29.11 -6.40
CA GLN A 217 -0.96 -28.57 -6.41
C GLN A 217 -1.82 -29.15 -5.29
N ARG A 218 -1.67 -30.44 -4.95
CA ARG A 218 -2.37 -31.06 -3.82
C ARG A 218 -2.03 -30.36 -2.49
N TYR A 219 -0.75 -30.09 -2.24
CA TYR A 219 -0.34 -29.35 -1.04
C TYR A 219 -0.84 -27.90 -1.06
N LEU A 220 -0.82 -27.24 -2.21
CA LEU A 220 -1.31 -25.87 -2.34
C LEU A 220 -2.82 -25.79 -2.11
N TRP A 221 -3.56 -26.78 -2.59
CA TRP A 221 -4.99 -26.93 -2.33
C TRP A 221 -5.28 -27.11 -0.84
N LEU A 222 -4.51 -27.95 -0.14
CA LEU A 222 -4.60 -28.06 1.32
C LEU A 222 -4.34 -26.69 1.98
N LYS A 223 -3.26 -25.99 1.63
CA LYS A 223 -2.97 -24.65 2.16
C LYS A 223 -4.12 -23.66 1.92
N SER A 224 -4.80 -23.74 0.77
CA SER A 224 -5.95 -22.88 0.46
C SER A 224 -7.14 -23.05 1.43
N TRP A 225 -7.27 -24.23 2.04
CA TRP A 225 -8.30 -24.52 3.04
C TRP A 225 -7.97 -23.92 4.39
N TRP A 226 -6.71 -24.05 4.83
CA TRP A 226 -6.26 -23.64 6.16
C TRP A 226 -5.87 -22.16 6.24
N SER A 227 -5.55 -21.51 5.11
CA SER A 227 -5.22 -20.08 5.07
C SER A 227 -6.43 -19.20 4.75
N SER A 228 -6.44 -17.96 5.26
CA SER A 228 -7.29 -16.86 4.79
C SER A 228 -6.97 -16.47 3.34
N ASN A 229 -5.69 -16.54 2.98
CA ASN A 229 -5.16 -16.33 1.64
C ASN A 229 -3.90 -17.18 1.44
N TYR A 230 -3.86 -18.05 0.42
CA TYR A 230 -2.74 -18.97 0.24
C TYR A 230 -1.46 -18.30 -0.32
N VAL A 231 -1.51 -17.02 -0.68
CA VAL A 231 -0.36 -16.30 -1.26
C VAL A 231 0.27 -15.35 -0.27
N SER A 232 -0.54 -14.61 0.50
CA SER A 232 -0.10 -13.37 1.15
C SER A 232 1.03 -13.53 2.17
N ASP A 233 1.00 -14.58 2.99
CA ASP A 233 2.03 -14.86 3.99
C ASP A 233 3.37 -15.22 3.34
N TRP A 234 3.33 -16.07 2.32
CA TRP A 234 4.51 -16.45 1.55
C TRP A 234 5.04 -15.30 0.70
N TRP A 235 4.17 -14.48 0.12
CA TRP A 235 4.56 -13.31 -0.65
C TRP A 235 5.30 -12.29 0.23
N GLU A 236 4.77 -11.98 1.41
CA GLU A 236 5.42 -11.10 2.39
C GLU A 236 6.78 -11.66 2.82
N GLU A 237 6.82 -12.92 3.26
CA GLU A 237 8.03 -13.58 3.75
C GLU A 237 9.12 -13.70 2.68
N TYR A 238 8.82 -14.32 1.54
CA TYR A 238 9.86 -14.73 0.59
C TYR A 238 10.28 -13.63 -0.38
N VAL A 239 9.37 -12.75 -0.79
CA VAL A 239 9.71 -11.69 -1.76
C VAL A 239 10.33 -10.48 -1.08
N TYR A 240 9.86 -10.14 0.12
CA TYR A 240 10.38 -8.99 0.83
C TYR A 240 11.29 -9.38 2.00
N LEU A 241 10.76 -10.14 2.98
CA LEU A 241 11.43 -10.30 4.27
C LEU A 241 12.65 -11.20 4.23
N ARG A 242 12.76 -12.13 3.29
CA ARG A 242 13.96 -12.96 3.07
C ARG A 242 14.90 -12.41 2.01
N SER A 243 14.46 -11.47 1.17
CA SER A 243 15.39 -10.78 0.28
C SER A 243 16.46 -10.07 1.10
N ARG A 244 17.72 -10.31 0.76
CA ARG A 244 18.90 -9.67 1.40
C ARG A 244 19.39 -8.45 0.62
N THR A 245 18.76 -8.12 -0.51
CA THR A 245 19.11 -6.93 -1.28
C THR A 245 18.86 -5.66 -0.45
N PRO A 246 19.69 -4.62 -0.59
CA PRO A 246 19.46 -3.30 0.00
C PRO A 246 18.04 -2.78 -0.23
N LEU A 247 17.42 -2.18 0.77
CA LEU A 247 16.03 -1.68 0.67
C LEU A 247 15.93 -0.43 -0.21
N ILE A 248 16.92 0.47 -0.08
CA ILE A 248 17.03 1.67 -0.91
C ILE A 248 17.09 1.27 -2.39
N VAL A 249 16.31 1.95 -3.23
CA VAL A 249 16.12 1.67 -4.67
C VAL A 249 15.41 0.34 -4.97
N ASN A 250 15.83 -0.79 -4.38
CA ASN A 250 15.37 -2.11 -4.80
C ASN A 250 14.03 -2.55 -4.17
N SER A 251 13.58 -1.91 -3.09
CA SER A 251 12.31 -2.26 -2.43
C SER A 251 11.46 -1.04 -2.09
N ASN A 252 12.03 -0.03 -1.44
CA ASN A 252 11.27 1.16 -1.04
C ASN A 252 10.80 1.94 -2.27
N PHE A 253 9.59 2.48 -2.18
CA PHE A 253 9.00 3.38 -3.19
C PHE A 253 8.79 4.78 -2.59
N TYR A 254 8.53 5.77 -3.43
CA TYR A 254 8.33 7.15 -3.00
C TYR A 254 7.08 7.78 -3.61
N GLY A 255 6.65 8.92 -3.06
CA GLY A 255 5.56 9.73 -3.63
C GLY A 255 5.79 11.24 -3.45
N ILE A 256 5.31 12.02 -4.41
CA ILE A 256 5.57 13.47 -4.58
C ILE A 256 4.34 14.31 -4.18
N ASP A 257 4.59 15.52 -3.66
CA ASP A 257 3.59 16.58 -3.39
C ASP A 257 2.61 16.85 -4.54
N ALA A 258 1.57 17.64 -4.25
CA ALA A 258 0.83 18.35 -5.28
C ALA A 258 1.69 19.46 -5.90
N ILE A 259 2.45 19.13 -6.95
CA ILE A 259 3.48 20.00 -7.53
C ILE A 259 2.95 21.37 -8.01
N MET A 260 1.68 21.43 -8.42
CA MET A 260 1.03 22.68 -8.86
C MET A 260 0.49 23.54 -7.71
N LEU A 261 0.56 23.08 -6.46
CA LEU A 261 0.12 23.80 -5.27
C LEU A 261 1.28 24.00 -4.28
N HIS A 262 1.54 25.25 -3.90
CA HIS A 262 2.52 25.58 -2.87
C HIS A 262 1.81 26.32 -1.73
N SER A 263 1.39 25.61 -0.67
CA SER A 263 0.54 26.25 0.36
C SER A 263 1.30 27.15 1.34
N THR A 264 2.57 26.84 1.64
CA THR A 264 3.46 27.70 2.44
C THR A 264 4.91 27.41 2.09
N HIS A 265 5.77 28.42 2.19
CA HIS A 265 7.22 28.30 2.03
C HIS A 265 7.94 27.99 3.34
N ILE A 266 7.22 28.01 4.47
CA ILE A 266 7.79 27.78 5.80
C ILE A 266 7.83 26.27 6.08
N GLN A 267 9.04 25.71 6.16
CA GLN A 267 9.27 24.28 6.39
C GLN A 267 8.58 23.78 7.67
N ALA A 268 8.72 24.49 8.79
CA ALA A 268 8.11 24.12 10.06
C ALA A 268 6.57 24.10 10.00
N ALA A 269 5.97 25.14 9.41
CA ALA A 269 4.53 25.26 9.26
C ALA A 269 3.95 24.12 8.43
N ARG A 270 4.56 23.83 7.26
CA ARG A 270 4.13 22.71 6.42
C ARG A 270 4.28 21.37 7.13
N ALA A 271 5.45 21.12 7.72
CA ALA A 271 5.71 19.87 8.43
C ALA A 271 4.65 19.64 9.52
N ALA A 272 4.34 20.67 10.31
CA ALA A 272 3.35 20.61 11.36
C ALA A 272 1.94 20.25 10.85
N MET A 273 1.50 20.87 9.75
CA MET A 273 0.21 20.57 9.15
C MET A 273 0.13 19.13 8.64
N ILE A 274 1.14 18.68 7.89
CA ILE A 274 1.14 17.33 7.32
C ILE A 274 1.26 16.26 8.40
N ILE A 275 2.08 16.48 9.43
CA ILE A 275 2.15 15.62 10.62
C ILE A 275 0.77 15.53 11.27
N TRP A 276 0.11 16.66 11.49
CA TRP A 276 -1.23 16.68 12.08
C TRP A 276 -2.24 15.88 11.25
N GLN A 277 -2.22 16.03 9.93
CA GLN A 277 -3.11 15.28 9.02
C GLN A 277 -2.84 13.78 9.05
N CYS A 278 -1.57 13.36 9.04
CA CYS A 278 -1.16 11.98 9.25
C CYS A 278 -1.76 11.42 10.55
N LEU A 279 -1.74 12.20 11.63
CA LEU A 279 -2.29 11.80 12.93
C LEU A 279 -3.83 11.74 12.93
N GLN A 280 -4.50 12.63 12.22
CA GLN A 280 -5.96 12.54 12.04
C GLN A 280 -6.34 11.27 11.27
N TYR A 281 -5.62 10.97 10.19
CA TYR A 281 -5.84 9.76 9.40
C TYR A 281 -5.54 8.49 10.21
N ARG A 282 -4.44 8.48 10.96
CA ARG A 282 -4.12 7.41 11.92
C ARG A 282 -5.25 7.20 12.92
N ARG A 283 -5.83 8.27 13.47
CA ARG A 283 -6.96 8.18 14.42
C ARG A 283 -8.18 7.50 13.79
N LEU A 284 -8.48 7.78 12.52
CA LEU A 284 -9.58 7.13 11.78
C LEU A 284 -9.33 5.62 11.64
N ILE A 285 -8.09 5.20 11.37
CA ILE A 285 -7.73 3.77 11.28
C ILE A 285 -7.81 3.09 12.65
N GLU A 286 -7.23 3.68 13.69
CA GLU A 286 -7.23 3.10 15.04
C GLU A 286 -8.66 2.94 15.59
N ARG A 287 -9.55 3.86 15.24
CA ARG A 287 -10.98 3.79 15.56
C ARG A 287 -11.77 2.96 14.54
N GLN A 288 -11.18 2.52 13.44
CA GLN A 288 -11.86 1.79 12.36
C GLN A 288 -12.96 2.62 11.67
N GLU A 289 -12.94 3.94 11.81
CA GLU A 289 -13.93 4.89 11.30
C GLU A 289 -13.65 5.32 9.86
N LEU A 290 -12.47 5.01 9.34
CA LEU A 290 -12.15 5.21 7.93
C LEU A 290 -13.11 4.38 7.06
N GLU A 291 -13.69 5.00 6.03
CA GLU A 291 -14.62 4.30 5.15
C GLU A 291 -13.89 3.29 4.26
N PRO A 292 -14.40 2.05 4.11
CA PRO A 292 -13.77 1.07 3.23
C PRO A 292 -13.97 1.45 1.76
N ILE A 293 -12.93 1.27 0.95
CA ILE A 293 -13.02 1.47 -0.51
C ILE A 293 -13.97 0.44 -1.11
N ARG A 294 -14.87 0.92 -1.99
CA ARG A 294 -15.75 0.08 -2.79
C ARG A 294 -15.65 0.45 -4.26
N ILE A 295 -15.39 -0.53 -5.12
CA ILE A 295 -15.47 -0.34 -6.57
C ILE A 295 -16.92 0.03 -6.91
N GLN A 296 -17.08 1.20 -7.53
CA GLN A 296 -18.39 1.75 -7.92
C GLN A 296 -19.40 1.83 -6.76
N GLY A 297 -18.90 2.01 -5.54
CA GLY A 297 -19.73 2.08 -4.33
C GLY A 297 -20.38 0.75 -3.92
N LEU A 298 -20.12 -0.36 -4.63
CA LEU A 298 -20.80 -1.64 -4.41
C LEU A 298 -19.86 -2.74 -3.93
N VAL A 299 -18.74 -2.98 -4.63
CA VAL A 299 -17.87 -4.14 -4.34
C VAL A 299 -16.75 -3.72 -3.38
N PRO A 300 -16.72 -4.22 -2.14
CA PRO A 300 -15.70 -3.84 -1.17
C PRO A 300 -14.32 -4.38 -1.53
N LEU A 301 -13.29 -3.62 -1.22
CA LEU A 301 -11.90 -4.05 -1.25
C LEU A 301 -11.41 -4.39 0.16
N CYS A 302 -10.44 -5.29 0.24
CA CYS A 302 -9.75 -5.60 1.50
C CYS A 302 -9.02 -4.35 2.04
N SER A 303 -9.25 -4.08 3.32
CA SER A 303 -8.62 -3.01 4.10
C SER A 303 -7.50 -3.49 5.04
N TRP A 304 -7.06 -4.76 4.96
CA TRP A 304 -6.11 -5.34 5.94
C TRP A 304 -4.80 -4.54 6.05
N GLN A 305 -4.29 -4.10 4.90
CA GLN A 305 -3.03 -3.37 4.79
C GLN A 305 -3.05 -2.01 5.54
N TYR A 306 -4.22 -1.40 5.77
CA TYR A 306 -4.33 -0.08 6.43
C TYR A 306 -3.89 -0.12 7.89
N GLU A 307 -4.01 -1.26 8.57
CA GLU A 307 -3.58 -1.41 9.97
C GLU A 307 -2.10 -1.11 10.13
N ARG A 308 -1.28 -1.42 9.12
CA ARG A 308 0.17 -1.38 9.19
C ARG A 308 0.80 -0.07 8.68
N ILE A 309 0.00 0.93 8.28
CA ILE A 309 0.53 2.22 7.79
C ILE A 309 1.37 2.92 8.88
N PHE A 310 0.86 2.98 10.11
CA PHE A 310 1.50 3.65 11.24
C PHE A 310 1.98 2.64 12.27
N ASN A 311 2.91 3.07 13.12
CA ASN A 311 3.47 2.29 14.22
C ASN A 311 4.15 1.00 13.76
N THR A 312 4.59 0.94 12.50
CA THR A 312 5.14 -0.26 11.90
C THR A 312 6.58 -0.03 11.48
N THR A 313 7.43 -1.02 11.72
CA THR A 313 8.83 -1.05 11.33
C THR A 313 9.20 -2.46 10.88
N ARG A 314 10.02 -2.55 9.85
CA ARG A 314 10.74 -3.76 9.47
C ARG A 314 11.99 -3.88 10.33
N VAL A 315 12.11 -4.96 11.09
CA VAL A 315 13.29 -5.27 11.91
C VAL A 315 14.18 -6.25 11.15
N PRO A 316 15.48 -5.95 10.96
CA PRO A 316 16.38 -6.85 10.25
C PRO A 316 16.61 -8.15 11.03
N GLY A 317 16.73 -9.26 10.32
CA GLY A 317 17.19 -10.53 10.88
C GLY A 317 18.30 -11.14 10.01
N ALA A 318 19.11 -12.03 10.59
CA ALA A 318 20.26 -12.58 9.90
C ALA A 318 19.88 -13.35 8.61
N VAL A 319 18.71 -13.99 8.60
CA VAL A 319 18.19 -14.75 7.44
C VAL A 319 16.87 -14.17 6.92
N SER A 320 15.97 -13.79 7.83
CA SER A 320 14.67 -13.22 7.51
C SER A 320 14.37 -12.05 8.43
N ASP A 321 13.92 -10.95 7.84
CA ASP A 321 13.45 -9.76 8.55
C ASP A 321 12.05 -10.00 9.12
N LYS A 322 11.56 -9.08 9.96
CA LYS A 322 10.20 -9.17 10.53
C LYS A 322 9.50 -7.84 10.47
N ILE A 323 8.23 -7.83 10.08
CA ILE A 323 7.37 -6.66 10.27
C ILE A 323 6.83 -6.66 11.69
N ILE A 324 7.16 -5.61 12.43
CA ILE A 324 6.66 -5.39 13.78
C ILE A 324 5.70 -4.20 13.75
N HIS A 325 4.47 -4.45 14.20
CA HIS A 325 3.46 -3.43 14.41
C HIS A 325 3.29 -3.18 15.91
N TYR A 326 3.54 -1.95 16.34
CA TYR A 326 3.45 -1.54 17.73
C TYR A 326 2.08 -0.97 18.07
N SER A 327 1.57 -1.30 19.25
CA SER A 327 0.37 -0.66 19.80
C SER A 327 0.72 0.66 20.50
N ASP A 328 -0.14 1.67 20.34
CA ASP A 328 -0.18 2.87 21.18
C ASP A 328 1.07 3.78 21.13
N SER A 329 1.73 3.91 19.97
CA SER A 329 2.81 4.90 19.77
C SER A 329 2.35 6.33 20.05
N ARG A 330 3.09 7.07 20.88
CA ARG A 330 2.74 8.43 21.35
C ARG A 330 3.68 9.53 20.87
N HIS A 331 4.61 9.18 20.01
CA HIS A 331 5.63 10.07 19.48
C HIS A 331 5.89 9.76 18.02
N ILE A 332 6.45 10.73 17.31
CA ILE A 332 7.15 10.55 16.05
C ILE A 332 8.65 10.71 16.29
N VAL A 333 9.47 10.34 15.30
CA VAL A 333 10.88 10.72 15.30
C VAL A 333 11.14 11.66 14.13
N VAL A 334 11.87 12.74 14.39
CA VAL A 334 12.31 13.72 13.41
C VAL A 334 13.81 13.60 13.23
N TYR A 335 14.25 13.47 11.97
CA TYR A 335 15.63 13.60 11.55
C TYR A 335 15.85 15.00 10.96
N HIS A 336 16.89 15.69 11.41
CA HIS A 336 17.31 16.97 10.84
C HIS A 336 18.81 17.19 11.03
N ALA A 337 19.51 17.59 9.96
CA ALA A 337 20.94 17.93 9.98
C ALA A 337 21.81 16.89 10.75
N GLY A 338 21.62 15.61 10.46
CA GLY A 338 22.39 14.51 11.06
C GLY A 338 21.96 14.08 12.47
N ARG A 339 20.83 14.57 12.96
CA ARG A 339 20.39 14.40 14.35
C ARG A 339 18.98 13.83 14.42
N TYR A 340 18.71 13.02 15.44
CA TYR A 340 17.38 12.46 15.70
C TYR A 340 16.75 13.04 16.97
N PHE A 341 15.45 13.34 16.88
CA PHE A 341 14.64 13.89 17.95
C PHE A 341 13.35 13.08 18.10
N LYS A 342 13.03 12.71 19.34
CA LYS A 342 11.72 12.17 19.71
C LYS A 342 10.76 13.32 19.99
N VAL A 343 9.69 13.40 19.21
CA VAL A 343 8.69 14.48 19.30
C VAL A 343 7.38 13.92 19.82
N ILE A 344 6.90 14.50 20.93
CA ILE A 344 5.63 14.07 21.55
C ILE A 344 4.47 14.68 20.76
N ILE A 345 3.52 13.83 20.36
CA ILE A 345 2.38 14.23 19.50
C ILE A 345 1.05 14.29 20.25
N TYR A 346 1.05 13.90 21.53
CA TYR A 346 -0.12 13.97 22.42
C TYR A 346 0.23 14.72 23.70
N CYS A 347 -0.54 15.76 24.01
CA CYS A 347 -0.52 16.42 25.31
C CYS A 347 -1.97 16.59 25.79
N GLN A 348 -2.19 16.60 27.11
CA GLN A 348 -3.51 16.84 27.72
C GLN A 348 -4.67 16.03 27.08
N ASN A 349 -4.47 14.74 26.82
CA ASN A 349 -5.48 13.85 26.21
C ASN A 349 -5.92 14.16 24.77
N ARG A 350 -5.27 15.09 24.05
CA ARG A 350 -5.52 15.36 22.64
C ARG A 350 -4.25 15.25 21.79
N ILE A 351 -4.46 15.17 20.47
CA ILE A 351 -3.38 15.38 19.50
C ILE A 351 -3.05 16.88 19.56
N LEU A 352 -1.76 17.22 19.51
CA LEU A 352 -1.33 18.61 19.45
C LEU A 352 -1.88 19.30 18.19
N HIS A 353 -2.21 20.58 18.29
CA HIS A 353 -2.65 21.38 17.14
C HIS A 353 -1.48 21.72 16.22
N PRO A 354 -1.72 22.07 14.94
CA PRO A 354 -0.65 22.43 14.02
C PRO A 354 0.28 23.53 14.56
N CYS A 355 -0.26 24.57 15.20
CA CYS A 355 0.54 25.65 15.80
C CYS A 355 1.49 25.16 16.91
N GLU A 356 1.09 24.14 17.68
CA GLU A 356 1.91 23.55 18.74
C GLU A 356 2.97 22.59 18.19
N ILE A 357 2.65 21.89 17.10
CA ILE A 357 3.62 21.05 16.40
C ILE A 357 4.64 21.94 15.68
N GLU A 358 4.20 23.05 15.10
CA GLU A 358 5.08 24.03 14.43
C GLU A 358 6.16 24.55 15.38
N VAL A 359 5.80 24.92 16.62
CA VAL A 359 6.78 25.33 17.64
C VAL A 359 7.81 24.22 17.91
N GLN A 360 7.39 22.96 18.04
CA GLN A 360 8.32 21.84 18.23
C GLN A 360 9.24 21.65 17.01
N ILE A 361 8.71 21.72 15.79
CA ILE A 361 9.51 21.56 14.57
C ILE A 361 10.49 22.73 14.41
N GLN A 362 10.04 23.95 14.65
CA GLN A 362 10.89 25.14 14.60
C GLN A 362 12.03 25.04 15.61
N SER A 363 11.76 24.56 16.83
CA SER A 363 12.82 24.33 17.83
C SER A 363 13.87 23.29 17.40
N ILE A 364 13.53 22.35 16.51
CA ILE A 364 14.48 21.38 15.95
C ILE A 364 15.33 22.04 14.85
N LEU A 365 14.71 22.84 13.98
CA LEU A 365 15.40 23.59 12.92
C LEU A 365 16.40 24.59 13.52
N ASP A 366 16.01 25.28 14.59
CA ASP A 366 16.82 26.30 15.25
C ASP A 366 17.84 25.72 16.24
N ASN A 367 17.81 24.40 16.49
CA ASN A 367 18.72 23.77 17.45
C ASN A 367 20.18 23.81 16.91
N PRO A 368 21.13 24.45 17.64
CA PRO A 368 22.51 24.62 17.16
C PRO A 368 23.44 23.44 17.48
N GLU A 369 22.97 22.40 18.20
CA GLU A 369 23.80 21.26 18.59
C GLU A 369 24.35 20.52 17.37
N LYS A 370 25.60 20.09 17.44
CA LYS A 370 26.19 19.25 16.39
C LYS A 370 25.75 17.78 16.56
N PRO A 371 25.69 16.99 15.47
CA PRO A 371 25.47 15.55 15.60
C PRO A 371 26.59 14.89 16.40
N TYR A 372 26.26 13.83 17.12
CA TYR A 372 27.26 12.96 17.75
C TYR A 372 28.10 12.27 16.66
N ILE A 373 29.32 11.85 16.98
CA ILE A 373 30.19 11.18 16.00
C ILE A 373 29.49 9.95 15.39
N GLY A 374 29.42 9.90 14.06
CA GLY A 374 28.74 8.82 13.31
C GLY A 374 27.22 8.91 13.25
N GLU A 375 26.57 9.77 14.04
CA GLU A 375 25.11 9.82 14.11
C GLU A 375 24.49 10.26 12.79
N GLU A 376 25.12 11.21 12.10
CA GLU A 376 24.63 11.69 10.82
C GLU A 376 24.32 10.53 9.87
N ARG A 377 25.17 9.49 9.89
CA ARG A 377 25.08 8.36 8.97
C ARG A 377 24.44 7.10 9.56
N VAL A 378 23.97 7.11 10.81
CA VAL A 378 23.44 5.91 11.46
C VAL A 378 22.26 5.29 10.68
N GLY A 379 21.45 6.11 10.00
CA GLY A 379 20.36 5.64 9.13
C GLY A 379 20.82 4.80 7.94
N ALA A 380 22.08 4.92 7.50
CA ALA A 380 22.66 4.12 6.43
C ALA A 380 22.62 2.61 6.73
N LEU A 381 22.67 2.23 8.02
CA LEU A 381 22.52 0.84 8.44
C LEU A 381 21.20 0.23 7.94
N THR A 382 20.14 1.03 7.81
CA THR A 382 18.83 0.56 7.31
C THR A 382 18.73 0.50 5.79
N ALA A 383 19.63 1.18 5.06
CA ALA A 383 19.58 1.30 3.61
C ALA A 383 20.16 0.06 2.89
N ALA A 384 21.26 -0.48 3.44
CA ALA A 384 22.15 -1.42 2.77
C ALA A 384 21.88 -2.91 3.14
N ASP A 385 22.95 -3.71 3.26
CA ASP A 385 22.90 -5.15 3.48
C ASP A 385 22.12 -5.53 4.76
N ARG A 386 21.12 -6.39 4.59
CA ARG A 386 20.16 -6.73 5.64
C ARG A 386 20.77 -7.57 6.75
N THR A 387 21.69 -8.47 6.40
CA THR A 387 22.36 -9.37 7.34
C THR A 387 23.37 -8.61 8.18
N HIS A 388 24.16 -7.73 7.56
CA HIS A 388 25.09 -6.81 8.21
C HIS A 388 24.35 -5.89 9.18
N TRP A 389 23.20 -5.35 8.77
CA TRP A 389 22.35 -4.58 9.69
C TRP A 389 21.85 -5.43 10.86
N ALA A 390 21.33 -6.64 10.60
CA ALA A 390 20.87 -7.53 11.67
C ALA A 390 21.96 -7.84 12.71
N ASN A 391 23.17 -8.13 12.25
CA ASN A 391 24.32 -8.45 13.11
C ASN A 391 24.76 -7.22 13.90
N THR A 392 24.91 -6.06 13.23
CA THR A 392 25.26 -4.79 13.86
C THR A 392 24.24 -4.40 14.93
N ARG A 393 22.94 -4.53 14.61
CA ARG A 393 21.84 -4.30 15.56
C ARG A 393 21.95 -5.18 16.80
N THR A 394 22.25 -6.47 16.61
CA THR A 394 22.37 -7.44 17.71
C THR A 394 23.58 -7.16 18.58
N GLN A 395 24.70 -6.75 18.00
CA GLN A 395 25.94 -6.51 18.73
C GLN A 395 25.95 -5.17 19.47
N PHE A 396 25.46 -4.09 18.84
CA PHE A 396 25.67 -2.72 19.33
C PHE A 396 24.41 -1.97 19.76
N PHE A 397 23.22 -2.50 19.42
CA PHE A 397 21.93 -1.87 19.74
C PHE A 397 21.04 -2.75 20.61
N PHE A 398 21.55 -3.82 21.21
CA PHE A 398 20.75 -4.72 22.05
C PHE A 398 20.47 -4.17 23.46
N LYS A 399 21.36 -3.35 24.01
CA LYS A 399 21.25 -2.72 25.34
C LYS A 399 21.81 -1.30 25.36
N GLY A 400 21.63 -0.60 26.48
CA GLY A 400 22.21 0.72 26.71
C GLY A 400 21.55 1.84 25.91
N VAL A 401 22.28 2.94 25.72
CA VAL A 401 21.75 4.19 25.12
C VAL A 401 21.32 4.00 23.66
N ASN A 402 22.10 3.26 22.87
CA ASN A 402 21.78 2.93 21.47
C ASN A 402 20.45 2.18 21.36
N ARG A 403 20.20 1.22 22.28
CA ARG A 403 18.93 0.49 22.32
C ARG A 403 17.76 1.42 22.58
N GLN A 404 17.90 2.36 23.52
CA GLN A 404 16.82 3.29 23.87
C GLN A 404 16.46 4.20 22.69
N SER A 405 17.48 4.72 21.99
CA SER A 405 17.29 5.55 20.80
C SER A 405 16.71 4.76 19.63
N LEU A 406 17.22 3.56 19.36
CA LEU A 406 16.65 2.68 18.35
C LEU A 406 15.19 2.31 18.67
N ASP A 407 14.87 1.98 19.93
CA ASP A 407 13.50 1.71 20.38
C ASP A 407 12.58 2.93 20.14
N ALA A 408 13.09 4.16 20.34
CA ALA A 408 12.32 5.36 20.04
C ALA A 408 12.00 5.45 18.54
N ILE A 409 12.93 5.10 17.66
CA ILE A 409 12.70 5.09 16.21
C ILE A 409 11.74 3.98 15.79
N GLU A 410 11.99 2.74 16.21
CA GLU A 410 11.18 1.58 15.83
C GLU A 410 9.73 1.71 16.33
N LYS A 411 9.53 2.23 17.56
CA LYS A 411 8.20 2.41 18.17
C LYS A 411 7.51 3.73 17.79
N SER A 412 8.14 4.61 17.02
CA SER A 412 7.51 5.86 16.58
C SER A 412 6.27 5.58 15.70
N ALA A 413 5.35 6.55 15.59
CA ALA A 413 4.21 6.40 14.71
C ALA A 413 4.63 6.37 13.23
N PHE A 414 5.58 7.23 12.87
CA PHE A 414 6.27 7.34 11.59
C PHE A 414 7.52 8.21 11.81
N VAL A 415 8.41 8.24 10.81
CA VAL A 415 9.61 9.08 10.82
C VAL A 415 9.38 10.31 9.93
N VAL A 416 9.98 11.42 10.30
CA VAL A 416 9.98 12.69 9.55
C VAL A 416 11.43 13.07 9.24
N ALA A 417 11.73 13.44 8.00
CA ALA A 417 13.01 13.99 7.58
C ALA A 417 12.82 15.45 7.16
N LEU A 418 13.48 16.36 7.88
CA LEU A 418 13.54 17.80 7.56
C LEU A 418 14.82 18.04 6.75
N ASP A 419 14.68 18.02 5.43
CA ASP A 419 15.79 18.19 4.51
C ASP A 419 16.23 19.65 4.47
N ASN A 420 17.55 19.87 4.34
CA ASN A 420 18.14 21.20 4.24
C ASN A 420 18.18 21.74 2.80
N VAL A 421 17.63 20.98 1.84
CA VAL A 421 17.53 21.36 0.43
C VAL A 421 16.08 21.62 0.05
N PRO A 422 15.81 22.57 -0.86
CA PRO A 422 14.46 22.79 -1.35
C PRO A 422 14.09 21.65 -2.30
N TYR A 423 12.79 21.32 -2.37
CA TYR A 423 12.29 20.49 -3.45
C TYR A 423 11.66 21.36 -4.51
N GLU A 424 12.16 21.30 -5.73
CA GLU A 424 11.78 22.24 -6.76
C GLU A 424 10.95 21.59 -7.87
N TYR A 425 10.12 22.42 -8.50
CA TYR A 425 9.37 22.06 -9.69
C TYR A 425 9.33 23.27 -10.63
N SER A 426 9.60 23.03 -11.90
CA SER A 426 9.43 23.98 -12.99
C SER A 426 8.95 23.22 -14.22
N SER A 427 7.94 23.76 -14.91
CA SER A 427 7.49 23.23 -16.19
C SER A 427 8.52 23.42 -17.31
N GLU A 428 9.44 24.39 -17.16
CA GLU A 428 10.48 24.69 -18.13
C GLU A 428 11.75 23.84 -17.92
N ASP A 429 12.06 23.52 -16.65
CA ASP A 429 13.22 22.71 -16.28
C ASP A 429 12.79 21.41 -15.60
N SER A 430 12.59 20.41 -16.44
CA SER A 430 12.26 19.05 -16.01
C SER A 430 13.27 18.39 -15.06
N LYS A 431 14.55 18.84 -15.02
CA LYS A 431 15.55 18.27 -14.11
C LYS A 431 15.21 18.54 -12.64
N LYS A 432 14.50 19.64 -12.36
CA LYS A 432 14.06 19.96 -10.99
C LYS A 432 13.11 18.90 -10.43
N LEU A 433 12.17 18.43 -11.24
CA LEU A 433 11.25 17.36 -10.84
C LEU A 433 11.99 16.01 -10.71
N ASP A 434 12.91 15.71 -11.63
CA ASP A 434 13.76 14.51 -11.56
C ASP A 434 14.52 14.45 -10.23
N GLU A 435 15.19 15.56 -9.88
CA GLU A 435 15.94 15.67 -8.63
C GLU A 435 15.03 15.59 -7.40
N PHE A 436 13.85 16.22 -7.44
CA PHE A 436 12.84 16.07 -6.38
C PHE A 436 12.47 14.59 -6.17
N GLY A 437 12.15 13.85 -7.24
CA GLY A 437 11.89 12.42 -7.15
C GLY A 437 13.08 11.61 -6.62
N ARG A 438 14.31 11.96 -7.03
CA ARG A 438 15.54 11.28 -6.61
C ARG A 438 15.81 11.45 -5.11
N ILE A 439 15.61 12.67 -4.58
CA ILE A 439 15.73 12.99 -3.15
C ILE A 439 14.71 12.21 -2.31
N LEU A 440 13.48 12.04 -2.81
CA LEU A 440 12.46 11.26 -2.11
C LEU A 440 12.73 9.74 -2.16
N MET A 441 13.25 9.24 -3.27
CA MET A 441 13.57 7.83 -3.45
C MET A 441 14.76 7.37 -2.60
N THR A 442 15.83 8.17 -2.56
CA THR A 442 17.12 7.74 -2.03
C THR A 442 17.68 8.63 -0.91
N GLY A 443 17.25 9.89 -0.85
CA GLY A 443 17.88 10.89 0.01
C GLY A 443 19.39 10.96 -0.25
N LYS A 444 20.17 11.06 0.83
CA LYS A 444 21.65 10.96 0.82
C LYS A 444 22.15 9.54 1.13
N GLY A 445 21.25 8.56 1.18
CA GLY A 445 21.57 7.17 1.57
C GLY A 445 21.62 6.94 3.09
N TYR A 446 21.39 7.96 3.91
CA TYR A 446 21.43 7.87 5.38
C TYR A 446 20.39 8.71 6.12
N ASP A 447 19.79 9.70 5.46
CA ASP A 447 18.84 10.68 6.00
C ASP A 447 17.38 10.21 5.89
N ARG A 448 17.18 8.91 5.70
CA ARG A 448 15.89 8.22 5.74
C ARG A 448 16.02 7.02 6.68
N TRP A 449 14.91 6.64 7.31
CA TRP A 449 14.85 5.36 8.01
C TRP A 449 14.12 4.34 7.14
N PHE A 450 14.87 3.64 6.29
CA PHE A 450 14.30 2.78 5.22
C PHE A 450 13.49 1.60 5.77
N ASP A 451 13.74 1.21 7.02
CA ASP A 451 13.00 0.19 7.75
C ASP A 451 11.63 0.66 8.25
N LYS A 452 11.37 1.98 8.31
CA LYS A 452 10.08 2.49 8.80
C LYS A 452 9.01 2.30 7.73
N SER A 453 7.77 2.01 8.13
CA SER A 453 6.65 1.90 7.19
C SER A 453 6.60 3.05 6.18
N PHE A 454 6.84 4.27 6.66
CA PHE A 454 7.21 5.39 5.82
C PHE A 454 8.02 6.46 6.58
N THR A 455 8.82 7.20 5.83
CA THR A 455 9.45 8.47 6.21
C THR A 455 8.76 9.60 5.45
N LEU A 456 8.20 10.57 6.16
CA LEU A 456 7.69 11.81 5.59
C LEU A 456 8.86 12.78 5.36
N CYS A 457 9.05 13.26 4.14
CA CYS A 457 10.18 14.12 3.77
C CYS A 457 9.69 15.54 3.51
N ILE A 458 10.33 16.56 4.10
CA ILE A 458 9.96 17.97 3.94
C ILE A 458 11.18 18.78 3.54
N GLY A 459 11.16 19.40 2.37
CA GLY A 459 12.22 20.27 1.86
C GLY A 459 12.24 21.61 2.58
N SER A 460 13.37 22.32 2.50
CA SER A 460 13.56 23.61 3.17
C SER A 460 12.59 24.71 2.70
N ASN A 461 11.98 24.53 1.53
CA ASN A 461 10.96 25.42 0.97
C ASN A 461 9.52 24.99 1.27
N GLY A 462 9.30 24.03 2.18
CA GLY A 462 7.96 23.57 2.58
C GLY A 462 7.27 22.64 1.57
N ARG A 463 7.96 22.13 0.55
CA ARG A 463 7.44 21.04 -0.30
C ARG A 463 7.60 19.69 0.38
N VAL A 464 6.70 18.75 0.10
CA VAL A 464 6.62 17.48 0.84
C VAL A 464 6.63 16.26 -0.07
N GLY A 465 7.00 15.12 0.49
CA GLY A 465 6.89 13.81 -0.15
C GLY A 465 7.06 12.72 0.88
N PHE A 466 7.16 11.47 0.43
CA PHE A 466 7.43 10.36 1.34
C PHE A 466 8.29 9.29 0.68
N ASN A 467 8.99 8.51 1.52
CA ASN A 467 9.60 7.23 1.20
C ASN A 467 8.89 6.14 2.01
N ALA A 468 8.58 4.99 1.41
CA ALA A 468 7.81 3.92 2.05
C ALA A 468 8.46 2.55 1.86
N GLU A 469 8.56 1.78 2.95
CA GLU A 469 8.96 0.38 2.94
C GLU A 469 7.83 -0.47 2.36
N HIS A 470 8.14 -1.44 1.49
CA HIS A 470 7.12 -2.08 0.64
C HIS A 470 6.54 -3.39 1.22
N SER A 471 7.23 -4.03 2.17
CA SER A 471 6.79 -5.35 2.65
C SER A 471 5.43 -5.33 3.34
N TRP A 472 5.05 -4.23 4.01
CA TRP A 472 3.78 -4.16 4.76
C TRP A 472 2.55 -3.85 3.89
N ALA A 473 2.69 -3.15 2.75
CA ALA A 473 1.58 -2.81 1.86
C ALA A 473 1.99 -2.42 0.42
N ASP A 474 0.98 -2.32 -0.44
CA ASP A 474 1.08 -1.84 -1.82
C ASP A 474 0.81 -0.33 -1.91
N ALA A 475 1.31 0.31 -2.98
CA ALA A 475 1.26 1.76 -3.17
C ALA A 475 -0.14 2.37 -3.05
N ALA A 476 -1.20 1.65 -3.47
CA ALA A 476 -2.58 2.12 -3.38
C ALA A 476 -3.02 2.53 -1.95
N VAL A 477 -2.46 1.87 -0.92
CA VAL A 477 -2.76 2.17 0.48
C VAL A 477 -2.11 3.51 0.88
N MET A 478 -0.87 3.74 0.45
CA MET A 478 -0.19 5.02 0.64
C MET A 478 -0.81 6.14 -0.20
N SER A 479 -1.25 5.87 -1.43
CA SER A 479 -1.97 6.84 -2.26
C SER A 479 -3.26 7.33 -1.59
N HIS A 480 -3.98 6.45 -0.87
CA HIS A 480 -5.15 6.89 -0.10
C HIS A 480 -4.78 7.84 1.04
N LEU A 481 -3.71 7.56 1.80
CA LEU A 481 -3.20 8.48 2.82
C LEU A 481 -2.81 9.82 2.19
N TRP A 482 -2.07 9.76 1.07
CA TRP A 482 -1.52 10.93 0.40
C TRP A 482 -2.61 11.85 -0.16
N GLU A 483 -3.59 11.28 -0.88
CA GLU A 483 -4.75 12.03 -1.34
C GLU A 483 -5.54 12.64 -0.18
N PHE A 484 -5.74 11.90 0.92
CA PHE A 484 -6.43 12.42 2.10
C PHE A 484 -5.72 13.67 2.64
N ILE A 485 -4.40 13.63 2.80
CA ILE A 485 -3.62 14.73 3.37
C ILE A 485 -3.67 15.96 2.46
N ILE A 486 -3.30 15.79 1.18
CA ILE A 486 -3.14 16.90 0.24
C ILE A 486 -4.50 17.59 0.00
N PHE A 487 -5.58 16.83 -0.19
CA PHE A 487 -6.89 17.43 -0.44
C PHE A 487 -7.46 18.11 0.79
N ASP A 488 -7.33 17.49 1.97
CA ASP A 488 -7.87 18.08 3.20
C ASP A 488 -7.18 19.41 3.52
N GLU A 489 -5.88 19.50 3.28
CA GLU A 489 -5.12 20.73 3.40
C GLU A 489 -5.55 21.81 2.39
N ALA A 490 -5.65 21.46 1.10
CA ALA A 490 -6.12 22.36 0.06
C ALA A 490 -7.54 22.88 0.35
N ALA A 491 -8.38 22.05 0.97
CA ALA A 491 -9.76 22.39 1.29
C ALA A 491 -9.94 23.27 2.54
N LYS A 492 -9.15 23.06 3.59
CA LYS A 492 -9.39 23.68 4.91
C LYS A 492 -8.58 24.96 5.18
N SER A 493 -7.62 25.33 4.32
CA SER A 493 -6.73 26.49 4.49
C SER A 493 -6.16 26.56 5.93
N GLY A 494 -5.13 25.76 6.19
CA GLY A 494 -4.51 25.63 7.51
C GLY A 494 -3.53 26.74 7.91
N TYR A 495 -3.34 27.77 7.07
CA TYR A 495 -2.26 28.76 7.20
C TYR A 495 -2.77 30.20 7.29
N GLN A 496 -2.07 31.01 8.08
CA GLN A 496 -2.22 32.47 8.14
C GLN A 496 -1.60 33.14 6.89
N THR A 497 -1.83 34.44 6.71
CA THR A 497 -1.27 35.22 5.58
C THR A 497 0.25 35.29 5.59
N ASN A 498 0.88 35.16 6.75
CA ASN A 498 2.33 35.08 6.92
C ASN A 498 2.91 33.67 6.64
N GLY A 499 2.06 32.68 6.28
CA GLY A 499 2.47 31.31 5.97
C GLY A 499 2.59 30.37 7.17
N HIS A 500 2.49 30.86 8.40
CA HIS A 500 2.48 30.04 9.61
C HIS A 500 1.14 29.33 9.81
N THR A 501 1.09 28.29 10.64
CA THR A 501 -0.16 27.57 10.88
C THR A 501 -1.17 28.43 11.66
N LYS A 502 -2.46 28.21 11.41
CA LYS A 502 -3.54 28.91 12.13
C LYS A 502 -3.66 28.46 13.58
N GLY A 503 -4.05 29.41 14.43
CA GLY A 503 -4.28 29.20 15.86
C GLY A 503 -3.14 29.78 16.71
N VAL A 504 -3.32 29.72 18.02
CA VAL A 504 -2.30 30.10 19.01
C VAL A 504 -2.09 28.88 19.91
N PRO A 505 -0.85 28.48 20.22
CA PRO A 505 -0.60 27.40 21.17
C PRO A 505 -1.33 27.65 22.50
N GLU A 506 -2.10 26.67 22.96
CA GLU A 506 -2.86 26.80 24.21
C GLU A 506 -1.98 26.65 25.47
N PHE A 507 -0.80 26.06 25.29
CA PHE A 507 0.23 25.85 26.29
C PHE A 507 1.60 25.73 25.60
N ASP A 508 2.69 25.76 26.39
CA ASP A 508 4.03 25.47 25.87
C ASP A 508 4.15 23.98 25.50
N PRO A 509 4.28 23.63 24.21
CA PRO A 509 4.30 22.23 23.80
C PRO A 509 5.56 21.52 24.35
N PRO A 510 5.48 20.21 24.63
CA PRO A 510 6.63 19.46 25.13
C PRO A 510 7.85 19.62 24.22
N LYS A 511 9.01 19.93 24.80
CA LYS A 511 10.23 20.10 24.01
C LYS A 511 10.64 18.77 23.35
N PRO A 512 11.07 18.78 22.08
CA PRO A 512 11.66 17.62 21.43
C PRO A 512 12.83 17.04 22.23
N ILE A 513 12.86 15.73 22.38
CA ILE A 513 13.90 15.03 23.15
C ILE A 513 14.98 14.54 22.20
N ARG A 514 16.20 15.03 22.36
CA ARG A 514 17.36 14.61 21.59
C ARG A 514 17.68 13.13 21.84
N LEU A 515 17.72 12.31 20.79
CA LEU A 515 18.18 10.92 20.91
C LEU A 515 19.69 10.89 21.16
N GLN A 516 20.10 10.03 22.08
CA GLN A 516 21.50 9.91 22.51
C GLN A 516 22.12 8.64 21.95
N TRP A 517 23.42 8.65 21.68
CA TRP A 517 24.10 7.51 21.08
C TRP A 517 25.49 7.28 21.66
N ASN A 518 25.99 6.06 21.48
CA ASN A 518 27.38 5.65 21.69
C ASN A 518 27.78 4.87 20.43
N LEU A 519 28.25 5.58 19.41
CA LEU A 519 28.44 5.05 18.06
C LEU A 519 29.89 4.77 17.70
N GLU A 520 30.86 5.17 18.53
CA GLU A 520 32.28 4.89 18.31
C GLU A 520 32.55 3.42 17.99
N PRO A 521 31.96 2.44 18.70
CA PRO A 521 32.14 1.01 18.38
C PRO A 521 31.45 0.56 17.08
N VAL A 522 30.64 1.41 16.47
CA VAL A 522 29.73 1.10 15.35
C VAL A 522 30.15 1.82 14.06
N LEU A 523 31.12 2.75 14.13
CA LEU A 523 31.48 3.63 13.00
C LEU A 523 31.86 2.85 11.74
N GLU A 524 32.64 1.77 11.88
CA GLU A 524 33.04 0.93 10.74
C GLU A 524 31.82 0.28 10.07
N SER A 525 30.89 -0.27 10.87
CA SER A 525 29.65 -0.85 10.34
C SER A 525 28.77 0.18 9.65
N ILE A 526 28.70 1.40 10.18
CA ILE A 526 27.97 2.53 9.58
C ILE A 526 28.61 2.91 8.24
N ASP A 527 29.92 3.08 8.18
CA ASP A 527 30.62 3.48 6.97
C ASP A 527 30.49 2.41 5.87
N LYS A 528 30.65 1.13 6.22
CA LYS A 528 30.43 0.01 5.28
C LYS A 528 29.04 0.06 4.65
N SER A 529 27.99 0.24 5.46
CA SER A 529 26.62 0.38 4.94
C SER A 529 26.45 1.65 4.11
N TYR A 530 27.09 2.74 4.52
CA TYR A 530 27.03 4.01 3.80
C TYR A 530 27.69 3.92 2.42
N GLN A 531 28.84 3.27 2.27
CA GLN A 531 29.48 3.08 0.96
C GLN A 531 28.60 2.29 -0.02
N VAL A 532 27.92 1.25 0.47
CA VAL A 532 26.94 0.49 -0.33
C VAL A 532 25.76 1.37 -0.72
N ALA A 533 25.19 2.11 0.24
CA ALA A 533 24.07 3.01 -0.03
C ALA A 533 24.46 4.11 -1.03
N LEU A 534 25.64 4.70 -0.89
CA LEU A 534 26.18 5.74 -1.76
C LEU A 534 26.40 5.21 -3.19
N THR A 535 26.87 3.98 -3.33
CA THR A 535 26.98 3.32 -4.65
C THR A 535 25.62 3.25 -5.34
N LEU A 536 24.58 2.82 -4.63
CA LEU A 536 23.21 2.73 -5.18
C LEU A 536 22.61 4.12 -5.48
N VAL A 537 22.84 5.10 -4.61
CA VAL A 537 22.39 6.50 -4.79
C VAL A 537 23.03 7.11 -6.03
N ASN A 538 24.31 6.82 -6.28
CA ASN A 538 25.03 7.36 -7.43
C ASN A 538 24.65 6.65 -8.74
N ASP A 539 24.34 5.36 -8.66
CA ASP A 539 24.03 4.50 -9.81
C ASP A 539 22.57 4.64 -10.31
N ILE A 540 21.65 5.18 -9.51
CA ILE A 540 20.26 5.37 -9.98
C ILE A 540 20.15 6.52 -10.98
N ASP A 541 19.51 6.26 -12.12
CA ASP A 541 19.06 7.25 -13.09
C ASP A 541 17.54 7.36 -13.03
N LEU A 542 17.01 8.58 -12.89
CA LEU A 542 15.58 8.84 -12.75
C LEU A 542 15.15 9.98 -13.67
N ARG A 543 14.14 9.71 -14.48
CA ARG A 543 13.46 10.69 -15.32
C ARG A 543 11.97 10.71 -15.01
N ILE A 544 11.43 11.89 -14.68
CA ILE A 544 10.01 12.14 -14.49
C ILE A 544 9.50 12.92 -15.70
N LEU A 545 8.77 12.22 -16.56
CA LEU A 545 8.16 12.80 -17.74
C LEU A 545 6.76 13.33 -17.40
N GLU A 546 6.61 14.64 -17.47
CA GLU A 546 5.31 15.31 -17.55
C GLU A 546 4.80 15.29 -18.99
N PHE A 547 3.72 14.55 -19.23
CA PHE A 547 3.07 14.44 -20.54
C PHE A 547 1.72 15.15 -20.53
N SER A 548 1.64 16.31 -21.18
CA SER A 548 0.47 17.19 -21.20
C SER A 548 -0.22 17.30 -22.57
N ASP A 549 0.26 16.57 -23.59
CA ASP A 549 -0.29 16.62 -24.95
C ASP A 549 -1.71 16.02 -25.04
N TYR A 550 -2.03 15.06 -24.15
CA TYR A 550 -3.36 14.49 -23.91
C TYR A 550 -3.31 13.52 -22.70
N GLY A 551 -4.48 13.06 -22.27
CA GLY A 551 -4.60 12.04 -21.22
C GLY A 551 -5.77 11.08 -21.47
N LYS A 552 -6.40 10.62 -20.39
CA LYS A 552 -7.53 9.68 -20.50
C LYS A 552 -8.72 10.23 -21.30
N GLY A 553 -8.85 11.56 -21.43
CA GLY A 553 -9.90 12.19 -22.22
C GLY A 553 -9.85 11.71 -23.67
N PHE A 554 -8.68 11.79 -24.30
CA PHE A 554 -8.44 11.28 -25.65
C PHE A 554 -8.49 9.76 -25.73
N MET A 555 -7.88 9.04 -24.78
CA MET A 555 -7.86 7.57 -24.82
C MET A 555 -9.29 6.97 -24.81
N LYS A 556 -10.22 7.63 -24.11
CA LYS A 556 -11.65 7.28 -24.13
C LYS A 556 -12.30 7.54 -25.50
N THR A 557 -11.94 8.58 -26.25
CA THR A 557 -12.45 8.79 -27.62
C THR A 557 -11.94 7.71 -28.56
N ALA A 558 -10.72 7.21 -28.34
CA ALA A 558 -10.18 6.04 -29.03
C ALA A 558 -10.85 4.71 -28.65
N LYS A 559 -11.81 4.73 -27.70
CA LYS A 559 -12.60 3.57 -27.23
C LYS A 559 -11.74 2.43 -26.66
N VAL A 560 -10.65 2.77 -26.00
CA VAL A 560 -9.72 1.81 -25.36
C VAL A 560 -9.49 2.20 -23.90
N SER A 561 -9.10 1.23 -23.07
CA SER A 561 -8.75 1.50 -21.67
C SER A 561 -7.51 2.42 -21.62
N PRO A 562 -7.52 3.51 -20.83
CA PRO A 562 -6.35 4.38 -20.69
C PRO A 562 -5.09 3.63 -20.22
N ASP A 563 -5.27 2.70 -19.29
CA ASP A 563 -4.20 1.87 -18.76
C ASP A 563 -3.60 0.94 -19.84
N ALA A 564 -4.46 0.22 -20.57
CA ALA A 564 -4.04 -0.63 -21.69
C ALA A 564 -3.36 0.17 -22.80
N PHE A 565 -3.84 1.38 -23.09
CA PHE A 565 -3.23 2.28 -24.07
C PHE A 565 -1.80 2.66 -23.65
N ILE A 566 -1.61 3.04 -22.38
CA ILE A 566 -0.28 3.36 -21.85
C ILE A 566 0.64 2.13 -21.91
N GLN A 567 0.16 0.96 -21.50
CA GLN A 567 0.95 -0.28 -21.55
C GLN A 567 1.37 -0.63 -22.98
N MET A 568 0.49 -0.42 -23.97
CA MET A 568 0.86 -0.55 -25.38
C MET A 568 1.92 0.48 -25.79
N ALA A 569 1.78 1.74 -25.39
CA ALA A 569 2.82 2.75 -25.63
C ALA A 569 4.18 2.33 -25.05
N LEU A 570 4.19 1.74 -23.84
CA LEU A 570 5.41 1.21 -23.22
C LEU A 570 6.00 0.03 -24.00
N GLN A 571 5.17 -0.89 -24.52
CA GLN A 571 5.65 -1.99 -25.37
C GLN A 571 6.30 -1.49 -26.67
N LEU A 572 5.68 -0.50 -27.33
CA LEU A 572 6.22 0.11 -28.54
C LEU A 572 7.52 0.88 -28.27
N ALA A 573 7.54 1.68 -27.21
CA ALA A 573 8.72 2.41 -26.78
C ALA A 573 9.89 1.46 -26.46
N TYR A 574 9.62 0.39 -25.71
CA TYR A 574 10.66 -0.55 -25.28
C TYR A 574 11.25 -1.29 -26.48
N TYR A 575 10.41 -1.76 -27.41
CA TYR A 575 10.90 -2.44 -28.60
C TYR A 575 11.75 -1.52 -29.50
N ARG A 576 11.39 -0.24 -29.63
CA ARG A 576 12.19 0.76 -30.35
C ARG A 576 13.52 1.06 -29.66
N ASP A 577 13.56 0.99 -28.34
CA ASP A 577 14.75 1.26 -27.54
C ASP A 577 15.71 0.06 -27.50
N ALA A 578 15.19 -1.13 -27.21
CA ALA A 578 15.97 -2.35 -26.96
C ALA A 578 16.14 -3.25 -28.20
N GLY A 579 15.35 -3.02 -29.26
CA GLY A 579 15.35 -3.85 -30.48
C GLY A 579 14.76 -5.25 -30.31
N LYS A 580 14.21 -5.58 -29.13
CA LYS A 580 13.61 -6.88 -28.81
C LYS A 580 12.50 -6.73 -27.78
N PHE A 581 11.64 -7.75 -27.69
CA PHE A 581 10.68 -7.86 -26.60
C PHE A 581 11.36 -8.34 -25.32
N SER A 582 10.79 -7.97 -24.17
CA SER A 582 11.21 -8.50 -22.89
C SER A 582 10.03 -8.70 -21.95
N LEU A 583 10.26 -9.49 -20.92
CA LEU A 583 9.27 -9.79 -19.91
C LEU A 583 8.89 -8.48 -19.20
N THR A 584 7.61 -8.14 -19.30
CA THR A 584 7.04 -6.92 -18.72
C THR A 584 6.14 -7.30 -17.55
N TYR A 585 6.39 -6.72 -16.38
CA TYR A 585 5.58 -6.85 -15.19
C TYR A 585 4.64 -5.65 -15.09
N GLU A 586 3.38 -5.89 -14.78
CA GLU A 586 2.45 -4.86 -14.30
C GLU A 586 1.72 -5.34 -13.05
N ALA A 587 1.69 -4.50 -12.01
CA ALA A 587 0.97 -4.81 -10.78
C ALA A 587 -0.55 -4.70 -10.95
N SER A 588 -1.28 -5.77 -10.62
CA SER A 588 -2.74 -5.76 -10.48
C SER A 588 -3.17 -6.11 -9.06
N MET A 589 -4.13 -5.38 -8.49
CA MET A 589 -4.58 -5.63 -7.13
C MET A 589 -5.46 -6.89 -7.02
N THR A 590 -5.23 -7.71 -6.00
CA THR A 590 -6.10 -8.84 -5.64
C THR A 590 -6.95 -8.55 -4.40
N ARG A 591 -7.12 -7.27 -4.05
CA ARG A 591 -7.92 -6.79 -2.90
C ARG A 591 -9.41 -7.11 -2.99
N LEU A 592 -9.89 -7.71 -4.08
CA LEU A 592 -11.22 -8.34 -4.17
C LEU A 592 -11.36 -9.57 -3.24
N TYR A 593 -10.24 -10.05 -2.70
CA TYR A 593 -10.13 -11.18 -1.79
C TYR A 593 -9.58 -10.74 -0.45
N ARG A 594 -9.91 -11.50 0.60
CA ARG A 594 -9.36 -11.29 1.94
C ARG A 594 -7.83 -11.37 1.90
N GLU A 595 -7.20 -10.38 2.51
CA GLU A 595 -5.73 -10.22 2.60
C GLU A 595 -5.03 -10.18 1.23
N GLY A 596 -5.76 -9.92 0.14
CA GLY A 596 -5.17 -9.80 -1.20
C GLY A 596 -4.19 -8.63 -1.29
N ARG A 597 -3.02 -8.91 -1.89
CA ARG A 597 -1.98 -7.95 -2.27
C ARG A 597 -2.06 -7.72 -3.78
N THR A 598 -1.16 -8.35 -4.52
CA THR A 598 -0.99 -8.18 -5.96
C THR A 598 -0.94 -9.51 -6.71
N GLU A 599 -1.24 -9.44 -7.99
CA GLU A 599 -0.94 -10.43 -9.03
C GLU A 599 -0.22 -9.70 -10.18
N THR A 600 0.44 -10.45 -11.05
CA THR A 600 1.12 -9.94 -12.23
C THR A 600 0.21 -9.98 -13.45
N VAL A 601 0.11 -8.85 -14.14
CA VAL A 601 -0.28 -8.78 -15.55
C VAL A 601 1.00 -8.80 -16.37
N ARG A 602 0.98 -9.51 -17.51
CA ARG A 602 2.10 -9.62 -18.46
C ARG A 602 1.75 -8.86 -19.74
N PRO A 603 2.05 -7.56 -19.86
CA PRO A 603 1.66 -6.74 -21.03
C PRO A 603 2.31 -7.15 -22.35
N CYS A 604 3.44 -7.84 -22.31
CA CYS A 604 4.06 -8.41 -23.51
C CYS A 604 3.33 -9.70 -23.92
N THR A 605 2.37 -9.60 -24.82
CA THR A 605 1.59 -10.71 -25.36
C THR A 605 1.83 -10.88 -26.86
N LEU A 606 1.27 -11.93 -27.46
CA LEU A 606 1.28 -12.12 -28.92
C LEU A 606 0.62 -10.94 -29.64
N GLU A 607 -0.49 -10.46 -29.11
CA GLU A 607 -1.30 -9.37 -29.65
C GLU A 607 -0.57 -8.03 -29.53
N SER A 608 0.04 -7.73 -28.37
CA SER A 608 0.87 -6.53 -28.22
C SER A 608 2.08 -6.57 -29.16
N SER A 609 2.73 -7.72 -29.29
CA SER A 609 3.91 -7.89 -30.14
C SER A 609 3.57 -7.76 -31.62
N ALA A 610 2.44 -8.32 -32.07
CA ALA A 610 1.94 -8.18 -33.43
C ALA A 610 1.63 -6.72 -33.77
N TRP A 611 0.98 -6.00 -32.84
CA TRP A 611 0.72 -4.58 -33.00
C TRP A 611 2.02 -3.76 -33.06
N VAL A 612 2.96 -3.98 -32.14
CA VAL A 612 4.26 -3.27 -32.14
C VAL A 612 5.01 -3.50 -33.44
N LYS A 613 5.11 -4.74 -33.94
CA LYS A 613 5.75 -5.04 -35.23
C LYS A 613 5.05 -4.32 -36.39
N SER A 614 3.71 -4.26 -36.38
CA SER A 614 2.95 -3.56 -37.43
C SER A 614 3.22 -2.05 -37.49
N MET A 615 3.58 -1.43 -36.37
CA MET A 615 3.94 -0.01 -36.31
C MET A 615 5.30 0.30 -36.95
N LEU A 616 6.14 -0.72 -37.15
CA LEU A 616 7.48 -0.60 -37.75
C LEU A 616 7.52 -1.08 -39.21
N ASP A 617 6.49 -1.80 -39.66
CA ASP A 617 6.41 -2.30 -41.03
C ASP A 617 5.70 -1.27 -41.94
N PRO A 618 6.39 -0.69 -42.94
CA PRO A 618 5.79 0.29 -43.85
C PRO A 618 4.71 -0.32 -44.76
N ASN A 619 4.65 -1.64 -44.91
CA ASN A 619 3.69 -2.33 -45.78
C ASN A 619 2.33 -2.57 -45.11
N VAL A 620 2.22 -2.38 -43.78
CA VAL A 620 0.96 -2.59 -43.06
C VAL A 620 0.11 -1.33 -43.10
N ASP A 621 -1.11 -1.46 -43.61
CA ASP A 621 -2.04 -0.35 -43.73
C ASP A 621 -2.58 0.15 -42.37
N LEU A 622 -3.13 1.36 -42.39
CA LEU A 622 -3.65 2.07 -41.22
C LEU A 622 -4.79 1.33 -40.50
N ASN A 623 -5.73 0.72 -41.24
CA ASN A 623 -6.85 0.00 -40.63
C ASN A 623 -6.35 -1.25 -39.91
N LYS A 624 -5.39 -1.96 -40.49
CA LYS A 624 -4.78 -3.13 -39.87
C LYS A 624 -4.06 -2.76 -38.57
N ARG A 625 -3.27 -1.68 -38.55
CA ARG A 625 -2.60 -1.18 -37.33
C ARG A 625 -3.59 -0.84 -36.21
N ILE A 626 -4.69 -0.15 -36.53
CA ILE A 626 -5.74 0.19 -35.55
C ILE A 626 -6.47 -1.05 -35.04
N CYS A 627 -6.72 -2.03 -35.91
CA CYS A 627 -7.33 -3.30 -35.51
C CYS A 627 -6.44 -4.04 -34.50
N LEU A 628 -5.15 -4.17 -34.81
CA LEU A 628 -4.16 -4.79 -33.92
C LEU A 628 -4.02 -4.04 -32.59
N LEU A 629 -4.02 -2.70 -32.60
CA LEU A 629 -4.00 -1.90 -31.37
C LEU A 629 -5.20 -2.22 -30.48
N ARG A 630 -6.42 -2.24 -31.04
CA ARG A 630 -7.64 -2.52 -30.29
C ARG A 630 -7.65 -3.94 -29.73
N GLU A 631 -7.15 -4.90 -30.49
CA GLU A 631 -7.01 -6.29 -30.05
C GLU A 631 -6.01 -6.43 -28.91
N ALA A 632 -4.84 -5.79 -29.02
CA ALA A 632 -3.82 -5.77 -27.98
C ALA A 632 -4.34 -5.12 -26.68
N CYS A 633 -4.99 -3.97 -26.78
CA CYS A 633 -5.62 -3.30 -25.64
C CYS A 633 -6.72 -4.14 -24.98
N SER A 634 -7.55 -4.82 -25.78
CA SER A 634 -8.60 -5.72 -25.28
C SER A 634 -8.01 -6.94 -24.56
N THR A 635 -6.93 -7.50 -25.10
CA THR A 635 -6.21 -8.63 -24.50
C THR A 635 -5.57 -8.23 -23.18
N HIS A 636 -4.92 -7.07 -23.14
CA HIS A 636 -4.35 -6.50 -21.91
C HIS A 636 -5.43 -6.30 -20.83
N GLN A 637 -6.55 -5.67 -21.19
CA GLN A 637 -7.68 -5.48 -20.27
C GLN A 637 -8.23 -6.81 -19.73
N ARG A 638 -8.32 -7.84 -20.58
CA ARG A 638 -8.72 -9.18 -20.15
C ARG A 638 -7.70 -9.79 -19.18
N GLY A 639 -6.41 -9.66 -19.46
CA GLY A 639 -5.35 -10.08 -18.56
C GLY A 639 -5.45 -9.41 -17.18
N TYR A 640 -5.73 -8.11 -17.15
CA TYR A 640 -5.95 -7.38 -15.90
C TYR A 640 -7.19 -7.87 -15.14
N GLN A 641 -8.30 -8.12 -15.84
CA GLN A 641 -9.51 -8.70 -15.24
C GLN A 641 -9.25 -10.09 -14.67
N ASP A 642 -8.52 -10.95 -15.40
CA ASP A 642 -8.15 -12.29 -14.95
C ASP A 642 -7.26 -12.22 -13.71
N ALA A 643 -6.23 -11.37 -13.69
CA ALA A 643 -5.37 -11.16 -12.54
C ALA A 643 -6.16 -10.72 -11.30
N MET A 644 -7.02 -9.70 -11.42
CA MET A 644 -7.90 -9.25 -10.34
C MET A 644 -8.85 -10.34 -9.83
N CYS A 645 -9.23 -11.28 -10.70
CA CYS A 645 -10.13 -12.41 -10.39
C CYS A 645 -9.39 -13.66 -9.89
N GLY A 646 -8.11 -13.57 -9.54
CA GLY A 646 -7.32 -14.69 -9.01
C GLY A 646 -7.04 -15.77 -10.07
N LYS A 647 -6.97 -15.37 -11.33
CA LYS A 647 -6.66 -16.22 -12.49
C LYS A 647 -5.26 -15.92 -13.07
N GLY A 648 -4.38 -15.32 -12.28
CA GLY A 648 -3.02 -15.00 -12.72
C GLY A 648 -2.12 -16.23 -12.86
N ILE A 649 -0.93 -15.99 -13.40
CA ILE A 649 0.09 -17.01 -13.67
C ILE A 649 1.10 -17.02 -12.52
N ASP A 650 1.60 -15.83 -12.19
CA ASP A 650 2.85 -15.66 -11.46
C ASP A 650 2.75 -16.02 -9.98
N ARG A 651 1.70 -15.58 -9.26
CA ARG A 651 1.55 -15.99 -7.84
C ARG A 651 1.29 -17.48 -7.68
N HIS A 652 0.62 -18.10 -8.65
CA HIS A 652 0.41 -19.55 -8.63
C HIS A 652 1.73 -20.31 -8.79
N LEU A 653 2.53 -19.98 -9.81
CA LEU A 653 3.85 -20.59 -10.03
C LEU A 653 4.81 -20.35 -8.85
N PHE A 654 4.80 -19.14 -8.29
CA PHE A 654 5.55 -18.82 -7.08
C PHE A 654 5.18 -19.73 -5.91
N CYS A 655 3.88 -19.94 -5.64
CA CYS A 655 3.46 -20.82 -4.54
C CYS A 655 3.83 -22.28 -4.78
N LEU A 656 3.75 -22.76 -6.02
CA LEU A 656 4.21 -24.10 -6.39
C LEU A 656 5.72 -24.25 -6.16
N TYR A 657 6.51 -23.20 -6.48
CA TYR A 657 7.93 -23.17 -6.20
C TYR A 657 8.25 -23.19 -4.70
N VAL A 658 7.56 -22.40 -3.89
CA VAL A 658 7.72 -22.43 -2.43
C VAL A 658 7.49 -23.85 -1.89
N ILE A 659 6.44 -24.54 -2.35
CA ILE A 659 6.18 -25.93 -1.96
C ILE A 659 7.31 -26.85 -2.46
N SER A 660 7.80 -26.67 -3.69
CA SER A 660 8.91 -27.49 -4.21
C SER A 660 10.16 -27.40 -3.34
N LYS A 661 10.45 -26.21 -2.79
CA LYS A 661 11.56 -26.01 -1.85
C LYS A 661 11.32 -26.66 -0.50
N TYR A 662 10.10 -26.60 0.04
CA TYR A 662 9.77 -27.34 1.28
C TYR A 662 9.83 -28.86 1.12
N LEU A 663 9.54 -29.37 -0.08
CA LEU A 663 9.62 -30.79 -0.38
C LEU A 663 11.03 -31.22 -0.84
N GLU A 664 11.96 -30.28 -0.96
CA GLU A 664 13.31 -30.51 -1.46
C GLU A 664 13.32 -31.18 -2.85
N VAL A 665 12.36 -30.81 -3.70
CA VAL A 665 12.25 -31.32 -5.07
C VAL A 665 12.67 -30.25 -6.06
N GLU A 666 13.54 -30.64 -6.98
CA GLU A 666 13.93 -29.78 -8.10
C GLU A 666 12.91 -29.84 -9.24
N SER A 667 12.65 -28.69 -9.85
CA SER A 667 11.83 -28.57 -11.05
C SER A 667 12.57 -27.70 -12.06
N PRO A 668 13.08 -28.27 -13.17
CA PRO A 668 13.73 -27.51 -14.23
C PRO A 668 12.82 -26.40 -14.77
N PHE A 669 11.52 -26.68 -14.90
CA PHE A 669 10.53 -25.69 -15.30
C PHE A 669 10.46 -24.51 -14.32
N LEU A 670 10.22 -24.75 -13.03
CA LEU A 670 10.07 -23.66 -12.05
C LEU A 670 11.37 -22.85 -11.89
N ASN A 671 12.53 -23.52 -11.93
CA ASN A 671 13.83 -22.85 -11.92
C ASN A 671 13.98 -21.92 -13.13
N LYS A 672 13.61 -22.39 -14.34
CA LYS A 672 13.68 -21.58 -15.55
C LYS A 672 12.73 -20.38 -15.48
N VAL A 673 11.44 -20.59 -15.20
CA VAL A 673 10.44 -19.50 -15.20
C VAL A 673 10.75 -18.41 -14.18
N LEU A 674 11.24 -18.76 -12.99
CA LEU A 674 11.52 -17.80 -11.93
C LEU A 674 12.88 -17.11 -12.07
N SER A 675 13.75 -17.59 -12.97
CA SER A 675 15.04 -16.96 -13.27
C SER A 675 14.95 -15.84 -14.31
N GLU A 676 13.84 -15.76 -15.06
CA GLU A 676 13.68 -14.75 -16.12
C GLU A 676 13.52 -13.34 -15.51
N PRO A 677 14.40 -12.38 -15.87
CA PRO A 677 14.35 -11.05 -15.28
C PRO A 677 13.22 -10.20 -15.88
N TRP A 678 12.50 -9.50 -15.01
CA TRP A 678 11.50 -8.50 -15.38
C TRP A 678 12.17 -7.18 -15.79
N ARG A 679 12.65 -7.12 -17.04
CA ARG A 679 13.37 -5.94 -17.54
C ARG A 679 12.52 -4.69 -17.71
N LEU A 680 11.20 -4.84 -17.75
CA LEU A 680 10.28 -3.70 -17.69
C LEU A 680 9.30 -3.94 -16.54
N SER A 681 9.55 -3.32 -15.40
CA SER A 681 8.67 -3.40 -14.23
C SER A 681 7.80 -2.16 -14.15
N THR A 682 6.48 -2.34 -14.21
CA THR A 682 5.54 -1.24 -14.33
C THR A 682 4.45 -1.27 -13.26
N SER A 683 3.93 -0.10 -12.91
CA SER A 683 2.70 0.00 -12.13
C SER A 683 1.95 1.29 -12.39
N GLN A 684 0.63 1.20 -12.49
CA GLN A 684 -0.22 2.38 -12.37
C GLN A 684 -0.35 2.80 -10.90
N THR A 685 0.02 4.03 -10.58
CA THR A 685 -0.37 4.65 -9.30
C THR A 685 -1.85 5.04 -9.38
N PRO A 686 -2.73 4.41 -8.58
CA PRO A 686 -4.15 4.64 -8.72
C PRO A 686 -4.51 6.02 -8.14
N HIS A 687 -5.45 6.68 -8.79
CA HIS A 687 -5.87 8.03 -8.47
C HIS A 687 -7.38 8.04 -8.15
N GLY A 688 -7.81 8.87 -7.21
CA GLY A 688 -9.17 8.81 -6.64
C GLY A 688 -9.34 7.65 -5.67
N GLN A 689 -8.33 7.38 -4.85
CA GLN A 689 -8.40 6.43 -3.74
C GLN A 689 -9.29 6.93 -2.59
N THR A 690 -9.61 8.22 -2.54
CA THR A 690 -10.54 8.80 -1.56
C THR A 690 -11.80 9.37 -2.22
N THR A 691 -12.89 9.46 -1.46
CA THR A 691 -14.13 10.15 -1.88
C THR A 691 -14.04 11.68 -1.78
N GLN A 692 -12.98 12.21 -1.15
CA GLN A 692 -12.76 13.63 -0.95
C GLN A 692 -12.03 14.29 -2.12
N PHE A 693 -11.40 13.47 -2.97
CA PHE A 693 -10.65 13.90 -4.12
C PHE A 693 -11.55 14.53 -5.19
N ASP A 694 -11.39 15.83 -5.45
CA ASP A 694 -12.13 16.56 -6.48
C ASP A 694 -11.24 17.58 -7.21
N LEU A 695 -10.65 17.17 -8.34
CA LEU A 695 -9.87 18.05 -9.22
C LEU A 695 -10.72 19.09 -9.96
N ARG A 696 -12.05 18.96 -10.01
CA ARG A 696 -12.88 20.02 -10.59
C ARG A 696 -12.93 21.21 -9.65
N LYS A 697 -12.98 20.94 -8.34
CA LYS A 697 -12.97 21.97 -7.30
C LYS A 697 -11.56 22.49 -7.01
N TYR A 698 -10.55 21.61 -7.03
CA TYR A 698 -9.15 21.95 -6.76
C TYR A 698 -8.24 21.51 -7.92
N PRO A 699 -8.26 22.20 -9.07
CA PRO A 699 -7.56 21.77 -10.28
C PRO A 699 -6.03 21.74 -10.14
N ASN A 700 -5.46 22.56 -9.26
CA ASN A 700 -4.01 22.58 -9.00
C ASN A 700 -3.57 21.56 -7.93
N CYS A 701 -4.50 20.79 -7.36
CA CYS A 701 -4.21 19.78 -6.35
C CYS A 701 -3.79 18.45 -6.99
N ILE A 702 -2.81 18.52 -7.91
CA ILE A 702 -2.33 17.39 -8.70
C ILE A 702 -0.98 16.93 -8.16
N SER A 703 -0.95 15.71 -7.62
CA SER A 703 0.29 15.00 -7.32
C SER A 703 0.88 14.41 -8.60
N ALA A 704 2.20 14.52 -8.75
CA ALA A 704 2.93 13.86 -9.84
C ALA A 704 2.95 12.34 -9.69
N GLY A 705 2.49 11.78 -8.56
CA GLY A 705 2.50 10.36 -8.28
C GLY A 705 3.76 9.94 -7.53
N GLY A 706 4.29 8.78 -7.89
CA GLY A 706 5.41 8.15 -7.18
C GLY A 706 6.06 7.07 -8.01
N GLY A 707 7.27 6.65 -7.64
CA GLY A 707 8.07 5.68 -8.39
C GLY A 707 8.87 4.74 -7.49
N PHE A 708 9.60 3.85 -8.14
CA PHE A 708 10.48 2.83 -7.55
C PHE A 708 11.67 2.58 -8.48
N GLY A 709 12.74 1.94 -7.98
CA GLY A 709 13.91 1.56 -8.79
C GLY A 709 13.67 0.35 -9.71
N PRO A 710 14.55 0.09 -10.68
CA PRO A 710 14.41 -1.07 -11.55
C PRO A 710 14.64 -2.39 -10.78
N VAL A 711 13.89 -3.43 -11.13
CA VAL A 711 14.00 -4.77 -10.49
C VAL A 711 15.07 -5.66 -11.14
N ALA A 712 15.58 -5.27 -12.30
CA ALA A 712 16.70 -5.89 -13.00
C ALA A 712 17.79 -4.85 -13.25
N ASN A 713 19.06 -5.25 -13.19
CA ASN A 713 20.17 -4.32 -13.39
C ASN A 713 20.20 -3.71 -14.80
N ASP A 714 19.74 -4.46 -15.80
CA ASP A 714 19.63 -4.09 -17.21
C ASP A 714 18.18 -3.80 -17.62
N GLY A 715 17.36 -3.30 -16.68
CA GLY A 715 15.94 -3.03 -16.88
C GLY A 715 15.50 -1.65 -16.40
N TYR A 716 14.21 -1.38 -16.60
CA TYR A 716 13.53 -0.15 -16.21
C TYR A 716 12.48 -0.40 -15.12
N GLY A 717 12.36 0.54 -14.19
CA GLY A 717 11.16 0.72 -13.36
C GLY A 717 10.31 1.87 -13.93
N VAL A 718 9.04 1.63 -14.23
CA VAL A 718 8.14 2.64 -14.80
C VAL A 718 6.83 2.71 -14.02
N SER A 719 6.69 3.73 -13.20
CA SER A 719 5.39 4.06 -12.59
C SER A 719 4.71 5.17 -13.39
N TYR A 720 3.39 5.14 -13.49
CA TYR A 720 2.63 6.22 -14.12
C TYR A 720 1.35 6.54 -13.37
N ILE A 721 0.95 7.82 -13.42
CA ILE A 721 -0.31 8.31 -12.87
C ILE A 721 -1.07 9.11 -13.93
N ILE A 722 -2.36 8.83 -14.05
CA ILE A 722 -3.26 9.52 -14.98
C ILE A 722 -3.95 10.67 -14.23
N ALA A 723 -3.27 11.81 -14.20
CA ALA A 723 -3.61 12.99 -13.40
C ALA A 723 -4.63 13.92 -14.08
N GLY A 724 -5.85 13.44 -14.30
CA GLY A 724 -6.92 14.22 -14.94
C GLY A 724 -7.24 13.76 -16.36
N GLU A 725 -7.77 14.66 -17.20
CA GLU A 725 -8.17 14.31 -18.58
C GLU A 725 -7.04 14.48 -19.60
N ASN A 726 -6.06 15.36 -19.33
CA ASN A 726 -5.02 15.77 -20.28
C ASN A 726 -3.58 15.62 -19.79
N LEU A 727 -3.37 15.09 -18.58
CA LEU A 727 -2.05 15.06 -17.94
C LEU A 727 -1.72 13.67 -17.42
N ILE A 728 -0.49 13.22 -17.70
CA ILE A 728 0.07 11.96 -17.26
C ILE A 728 1.49 12.22 -16.78
N PHE A 729 1.87 11.64 -15.65
CA PHE A 729 3.27 11.61 -15.22
C PHE A 729 3.80 10.19 -15.33
N PHE A 730 5.03 10.04 -15.83
CA PHE A 730 5.79 8.80 -15.82
C PHE A 730 7.04 8.98 -14.97
N HIS A 731 7.26 8.10 -14.00
CA HIS A 731 8.51 7.98 -13.25
C HIS A 731 9.29 6.81 -13.82
N ILE A 732 10.39 7.10 -14.51
CA ILE A 732 11.20 6.14 -15.25
C ILE A 732 12.56 6.03 -14.56
N SER A 733 12.88 4.87 -14.02
CA SER A 733 14.14 4.60 -13.35
C SER A 733 14.94 3.51 -14.06
N SER A 734 16.27 3.64 -14.04
CA SER A 734 17.21 2.65 -14.55
C SER A 734 18.56 2.78 -13.82
N LYS A 735 19.52 1.90 -14.10
CA LYS A 735 20.86 1.99 -13.52
C LYS A 735 21.83 2.61 -14.53
N LYS A 736 22.60 3.61 -14.11
CA LYS A 736 23.64 4.26 -14.91
C LYS A 736 24.75 3.29 -15.29
N SER A 737 25.01 2.27 -14.47
CA SER A 737 25.98 1.22 -14.76
C SER A 737 25.58 0.32 -15.93
N SER A 738 24.30 0.33 -16.34
CA SER A 738 23.82 -0.49 -17.44
C SER A 738 24.01 0.23 -18.78
N LEU A 739 24.74 -0.41 -19.69
CA LEU A 739 24.95 0.09 -21.06
C LEU A 739 23.69 -0.01 -21.93
N HIS A 740 22.67 -0.73 -21.47
CA HIS A 740 21.45 -1.01 -22.24
C HIS A 740 20.30 -0.05 -21.92
N THR A 741 20.36 0.63 -20.77
CA THR A 741 19.23 1.42 -20.26
C THR A 741 19.60 2.88 -20.06
N ASP A 742 18.68 3.79 -20.38
CA ASP A 742 18.81 5.23 -20.16
C ASP A 742 17.41 5.82 -19.94
N SER A 743 17.15 6.36 -18.75
CA SER A 743 15.80 6.81 -18.37
C SER A 743 15.34 8.01 -19.21
N SER A 744 16.27 8.88 -19.62
CA SER A 744 15.97 10.06 -20.45
C SER A 744 15.67 9.67 -21.88
N ARG A 745 16.49 8.80 -22.48
CA ARG A 745 16.27 8.22 -23.81
C ARG A 745 14.95 7.47 -23.86
N PHE A 746 14.66 6.66 -22.84
CA PHE A 746 13.42 5.90 -22.79
C PHE A 746 12.18 6.81 -22.64
N ALA A 747 12.28 7.90 -21.88
CA ALA A 747 11.22 8.91 -21.80
C ALA A 747 10.90 9.54 -23.18
N VAL A 748 11.92 9.81 -23.99
CA VAL A 748 11.72 10.27 -25.39
C VAL A 748 10.96 9.21 -26.19
N ARG A 749 11.35 7.94 -26.10
CA ARG A 749 10.65 6.83 -26.78
C ARG A 749 9.20 6.68 -26.34
N ILE A 750 8.90 6.89 -25.06
CA ILE A 750 7.52 6.88 -24.54
C ILE A 750 6.71 8.04 -25.15
N LYS A 751 7.27 9.26 -25.17
CA LYS A 751 6.62 10.43 -25.77
C LYS A 751 6.34 10.22 -27.26
N GLU A 752 7.32 9.70 -28.00
CA GLU A 752 7.16 9.33 -29.42
C GLU A 752 6.05 8.29 -29.62
N ALA A 753 6.06 7.20 -28.84
CA ALA A 753 5.04 6.16 -28.93
C ALA A 753 3.63 6.71 -28.65
N LEU A 754 3.48 7.53 -27.61
CA LEU A 754 2.20 8.19 -27.30
C LEU A 754 1.76 9.14 -28.43
N SER A 755 2.67 9.90 -29.03
CA SER A 755 2.36 10.79 -30.15
C SER A 755 1.92 10.00 -31.39
N ASP A 756 2.65 8.94 -31.74
CA ASP A 756 2.35 8.10 -32.89
C ASP A 756 1.00 7.41 -32.75
N MET A 757 0.67 6.91 -31.56
CA MET A 757 -0.63 6.30 -31.30
C MET A 757 -1.78 7.31 -31.42
N LYS A 758 -1.56 8.57 -31.03
CA LYS A 758 -2.54 9.66 -31.21
C LYS A 758 -2.76 9.95 -32.70
N SER A 759 -1.68 10.08 -33.47
CA SER A 759 -1.70 10.33 -34.91
C SER A 759 -2.38 9.18 -35.65
N LEU A 760 -2.01 7.93 -35.35
CA LEU A 760 -2.62 6.72 -35.89
C LEU A 760 -4.16 6.74 -35.77
N HIS A 761 -4.67 7.12 -34.59
CA HIS A 761 -6.11 7.18 -34.38
C HIS A 761 -6.77 8.33 -35.15
N LYS A 762 -6.16 9.53 -35.16
CA LYS A 762 -6.70 10.70 -35.87
C LYS A 762 -6.74 10.49 -37.39
N ASP A 763 -5.69 9.91 -37.95
CA ASP A 763 -5.62 9.60 -39.39
C ASP A 763 -6.68 8.57 -39.77
N TRP A 764 -6.89 7.57 -38.91
CA TRP A 764 -7.93 6.57 -39.10
C TRP A 764 -9.33 7.18 -39.08
N GLU A 765 -9.62 8.07 -38.13
CA GLU A 765 -10.90 8.79 -38.08
C GLU A 765 -11.12 9.64 -39.34
N LYS A 766 -10.07 10.31 -39.84
CA LYS A 766 -10.13 11.11 -41.07
C LYS A 766 -10.43 10.24 -42.29
N ASN A 767 -9.78 9.08 -42.42
CA ASN A 767 -10.02 8.14 -43.51
C ASN A 767 -11.44 7.56 -43.46
N MET A 768 -11.94 7.22 -42.26
CA MET A 768 -13.31 6.73 -42.08
C MET A 768 -14.34 7.77 -42.49
N LYS A 769 -14.14 9.05 -42.14
CA LYS A 769 -15.03 10.15 -42.56
C LYS A 769 -15.04 10.33 -44.08
N LYS A 770 -13.88 10.25 -44.73
CA LYS A 770 -13.75 10.33 -46.19
C LYS A 770 -14.38 9.15 -46.93
N SER A 771 -14.41 7.95 -46.34
CA SER A 771 -15.07 6.78 -46.94
C SER A 771 -16.58 6.75 -46.71
N SER A 772 -17.10 7.56 -45.78
CA SER A 772 -18.53 7.67 -45.46
C SER A 772 -19.21 8.89 -46.11
N SER A 773 -18.42 9.81 -46.65
CA SER A 773 -18.84 10.93 -47.51
C SER A 773 -18.69 10.52 -48.96
#